data_AF-A0AAU9UPP9-F1
#
_entry.id   AF-A0AAU9UPP9-F1
#
_cell.length_a   1.000
_cell.length_b   1.000
_cell.length_c   1.000
_cell.angle_alpha   90.00
_cell.angle_beta   90.00
_cell.angle_gamma   90.00
#
_symmetry.space_group_name_H-M   'P 1'
#
loop_
_entity.id
_entity.type
_entity.pdbx_description
1 polymer ?
#
loop_
_entity_poly.entity_id
_entity_poly.type
_entity_poly.pdbx_seq_one_letter_code
_entity_poly.pdbx_strand_id
1 'polypeptide(L)'
;MAPLVVEGETLGQKHRNYNKIVNETTLELIPEINYEEPDLDNLLKIDIACKNRNVNYIIEVLQCEDMLYVSRAIKRSTWLITDPQYADIVNPKHLNDQLSPKMMSKAFNKLLLHIRLNLKDEKRAEEFFYYYEDRDLQTAFKWLPNCSVQFTEKIIRKHFRVIPTHLIIRLCEKSITCLDVFMRNSVSYYKRDVLAASILLLNKNMEKYLDIVEASEPYEVPTFGPKATKLIMKKCSERVMKNLEKYAPNVHVPTFVKFIKREDIKDFITTNIKNNKLRSWFTYSKIKPFVNRLPVEGRFQFIKEVFVDNKQEQPEDDNIRYCCAMSSRNESTSQNIYRWYVFSPFKTAFVDLKKLIRSESKPAERTSMFGVLLTCAGKDMKNIQTLLKYYRENHINEPFKFKVQFVNLVISNTSTHRFDKETWGYLNDLFSSMDVYSESDKLDQNCVKSILLYNVVHDESVPEIIEKKFYFDTFKTSQKKLSEEEKDKVFSHLYKYLTSKLDTIKINDKKEFNDAVDVLTNMLNLLVDWNRELQDFPVILRKVKEIIQISLKNKWDQDISMVYNVKNSWRKLLFEESIVLSPTQEACVNALKHDPKLLETYKNEVESLCLNYNKLIIHFLKKVRIYWPQSLANDYKKIFFNKLDEKITYKAAVVGLCILLSKNDLSNLIHKYVPSEYKIDWSQSEDIELNLRKQIASSLHLARPQPSPAAVLLFAKGDYLQFVLPSLSAILHNMSSVQTREYLTPLLDAPVSLQKHGIRTAFAKLKRDELKKLFSDIWVTNKNSSIRAAIFIQTLNFLSIQNEPSSIKEVWELLSVFIDNLTSEEDKSIYTKLSKVEKVPMLVRPIFWMKSYKFLKSLPPKSNCGDFLGRLRNNMDDLMEFLDNDFVTDIFMESFDENFTSKRYEFQYLLAEFVLSTKTEETHVARYKKTLVPILDRAFTMWNKTHEDTNYVRENLKGILSCLYSRFNDVVLLKKMFLPIYMFSDILERIRKNLSVEENYVIATTQKLALDIVRIIDKVLKRNDLATPPLTDSAKDGNSDKFKSVYDETAVELGKLCVTYLKEDVSNIFPSVYKLFAKTFDNIFENFNFNPVNKMNALKAFLEFKDFIPGHLFVLETLPKYVHEDSEKALKSELLKVISTHPSKEIKIHYNSYLSGD
;
A
#
# COMPACT_ATOMS: atom_id res chain seq x y z
N MET A 1 -13.64 48.74 27.92
CA MET A 1 -14.68 47.96 28.65
C MET A 1 -13.99 47.05 29.64
N ALA A 2 -14.64 46.71 30.76
CA ALA A 2 -14.12 45.67 31.65
C ALA A 2 -14.08 44.32 30.89
N PRO A 3 -13.04 43.47 31.10
CA PRO A 3 -12.93 42.17 30.44
C PRO A 3 -14.16 41.28 30.68
N LEU A 4 -14.63 40.56 29.65
CA LEU A 4 -15.76 39.63 29.80
C LEU A 4 -15.42 38.47 30.75
N VAL A 5 -16.13 38.39 31.87
CA VAL A 5 -16.06 37.26 32.80
C VAL A 5 -17.34 36.44 32.68
N VAL A 6 -17.20 35.19 32.22
CA VAL A 6 -18.33 34.27 32.10
C VAL A 6 -18.50 33.49 33.41
N GLU A 7 -19.67 33.61 34.03
CA GLU A 7 -20.04 32.89 35.25
C GLU A 7 -20.10 31.36 35.05
N GLY A 8 -19.92 30.61 36.13
CA GLY A 8 -19.98 29.14 36.17
C GLY A 8 -18.69 28.51 36.67
N GLU A 9 -18.82 27.43 37.44
CA GLU A 9 -17.67 26.69 37.97
C GLU A 9 -17.07 25.80 36.89
N THR A 10 -17.89 25.02 36.17
CA THR A 10 -17.41 24.06 35.16
C THR A 10 -17.32 24.65 33.76
N LEU A 11 -16.49 24.06 32.89
CA LEU A 11 -16.40 24.40 31.46
C LEU A 11 -17.77 24.31 30.77
N GLY A 12 -18.59 23.33 31.16
CA GLY A 12 -19.93 23.14 30.63
C GLY A 12 -20.88 24.28 31.02
N GLN A 13 -20.84 24.71 32.29
CA GLN A 13 -21.62 25.87 32.76
C GLN A 13 -21.17 27.16 32.08
N LYS A 14 -19.86 27.43 32.02
CA LYS A 14 -19.31 28.60 31.32
C LYS A 14 -19.72 28.64 29.85
N HIS A 15 -19.65 27.52 29.13
CA HIS A 15 -20.12 27.46 27.74
C HIS A 15 -21.62 27.81 27.62
N ARG A 16 -22.48 27.31 28.53
CA ARG A 16 -23.92 27.62 28.52
C ARG A 16 -24.17 29.09 28.76
N ASN A 17 -23.53 29.67 29.78
CA ASN A 17 -23.67 31.07 30.14
C ASN A 17 -23.12 32.00 29.05
N TYR A 18 -21.97 31.66 28.45
CA TYR A 18 -21.44 32.37 27.29
C TYR A 18 -22.44 32.38 26.12
N ASN A 19 -23.04 31.24 25.78
CA ASN A 19 -24.03 31.20 24.70
C ASN A 19 -25.29 32.02 25.04
N LYS A 20 -25.69 32.08 26.31
CA LYS A 20 -26.77 32.96 26.78
C LYS A 20 -26.43 34.43 26.51
N ILE A 21 -25.23 34.87 26.89
CA ILE A 21 -24.74 36.23 26.63
C ILE A 21 -24.74 36.56 25.13
N VAL A 22 -24.26 35.66 24.26
CA VAL A 22 -24.29 35.83 22.79
C VAL A 22 -25.72 36.01 22.27
N ASN A 23 -26.70 35.29 22.83
CA ASN A 23 -28.09 35.37 22.40
C ASN A 23 -28.77 36.66 22.88
N GLU A 24 -28.42 37.15 24.07
CA GLU A 24 -29.01 38.35 24.68
C GLU A 24 -28.37 39.65 24.18
N THR A 25 -27.10 39.60 23.76
CA THR A 25 -26.38 40.79 23.28
C THR A 25 -26.79 41.18 21.86
N THR A 26 -27.12 42.46 21.66
CA THR A 26 -27.30 43.12 20.36
C THR A 26 -26.40 44.35 20.32
N LEU A 27 -25.30 44.25 19.57
CA LEU A 27 -24.43 45.39 19.25
C LEU A 27 -24.66 45.79 17.79
N GLU A 28 -24.96 47.07 17.55
CA GLU A 28 -25.09 47.63 16.20
C GLU A 28 -23.74 47.84 15.53
N LEU A 29 -22.74 48.33 16.28
CA LEU A 29 -21.36 48.49 15.83
C LEU A 29 -20.45 47.50 16.57
N ILE A 30 -19.69 46.70 15.82
CA ILE A 30 -18.77 45.70 16.36
C ILE A 30 -17.34 46.19 16.18
N PRO A 31 -16.59 46.45 17.28
CA PRO A 31 -15.19 46.87 17.19
C PRO A 31 -14.30 45.80 16.53
N GLU A 32 -13.18 46.25 15.96
CA GLU A 32 -12.16 45.37 15.40
C GLU A 32 -11.58 44.41 16.47
N ILE A 33 -10.92 43.35 15.98
CA ILE A 33 -10.24 42.37 16.82
C ILE A 33 -9.03 43.02 17.48
N ASN A 34 -8.95 42.90 18.81
CA ASN A 34 -7.83 43.41 19.59
C ASN A 34 -7.12 42.24 20.28
N TYR A 35 -5.88 41.96 19.90
CA TYR A 35 -5.11 40.83 20.44
C TYR A 35 -4.66 41.00 21.90
N GLU A 36 -4.80 42.20 22.47
CA GLU A 36 -4.54 42.48 23.89
C GLU A 36 -5.77 42.22 24.76
N GLU A 37 -6.96 42.12 24.17
CA GLU A 37 -8.18 41.72 24.89
C GLU A 37 -8.22 40.21 25.11
N PRO A 38 -8.90 39.72 26.18
CA PRO A 38 -9.07 38.29 26.39
C PRO A 38 -9.73 37.59 25.20
N ASP A 39 -9.38 36.31 25.01
CA ASP A 39 -9.92 35.50 23.91
C ASP A 39 -11.47 35.50 23.89
N LEU A 40 -12.14 35.57 25.06
CA LEU A 40 -13.61 35.56 25.18
C LEU A 40 -14.27 36.81 24.59
N ASP A 41 -13.70 37.99 24.79
CA ASP A 41 -14.23 39.25 24.27
C ASP A 41 -14.23 39.24 22.74
N ASN A 42 -13.10 38.85 22.14
CA ASN A 42 -12.99 38.71 20.68
C ASN A 42 -13.90 37.61 20.14
N LEU A 43 -14.05 36.48 20.84
CA LEU A 43 -15.00 35.44 20.45
C LEU A 43 -16.46 35.95 20.47
N LEU A 44 -16.82 36.77 21.46
CA LEU A 44 -18.15 37.36 21.58
C LEU A 44 -18.43 38.28 20.38
N LYS A 45 -17.48 39.16 20.02
CA LYS A 45 -17.57 40.04 18.83
C LYS A 45 -17.81 39.22 17.56
N ILE A 46 -17.05 38.14 17.36
CA ILE A 46 -17.17 37.26 16.19
C ILE A 46 -18.55 36.56 16.17
N ASP A 47 -18.99 36.03 17.31
CA ASP A 47 -20.28 35.33 17.39
C ASP A 47 -21.46 36.27 17.15
N ILE A 48 -21.41 37.51 17.67
CA ILE A 48 -22.42 38.54 17.40
C ILE A 48 -22.39 38.95 15.92
N ALA A 49 -21.22 39.15 15.33
CA ALA A 49 -21.10 39.46 13.89
C ALA A 49 -21.68 38.35 13.02
N CYS A 50 -21.44 37.09 13.37
CA CYS A 50 -22.01 35.93 12.68
C CYS A 50 -23.53 35.85 12.83
N LYS A 51 -24.08 36.20 14.00
CA LYS A 51 -25.52 36.27 14.28
C LYS A 51 -26.19 37.40 13.47
N ASN A 52 -25.58 38.58 13.44
CA ASN A 52 -26.05 39.75 12.71
C ASN A 52 -25.78 39.67 11.19
N ARG A 53 -25.15 38.58 10.72
CA ARG A 53 -24.72 38.39 9.33
C ARG A 53 -23.88 39.54 8.77
N ASN A 54 -23.03 40.15 9.59
CA ASN A 54 -22.11 41.20 9.13
C ASN A 54 -20.98 40.58 8.30
N VAL A 55 -21.21 40.52 6.98
CA VAL A 55 -20.32 39.88 6.01
C VAL A 55 -18.92 40.52 6.00
N ASN A 56 -18.84 41.85 5.98
CA ASN A 56 -17.57 42.58 5.89
C ASN A 56 -16.67 42.27 7.09
N TYR A 57 -17.24 42.33 8.30
CA TYR A 57 -16.53 41.97 9.52
C TYR A 57 -16.03 40.52 9.50
N ILE A 58 -16.84 39.58 9.00
CA ILE A 58 -16.42 38.18 8.90
C ILE A 58 -15.26 38.02 7.92
N ILE A 59 -15.32 38.70 6.76
CA ILE A 59 -14.24 38.68 5.76
C ILE A 59 -12.94 39.24 6.35
N GLU A 60 -13.00 40.27 7.19
CA GLU A 60 -11.85 40.79 7.93
C GLU A 60 -11.33 39.78 8.96
N VAL A 61 -12.21 39.15 9.74
CA VAL A 61 -11.83 38.12 10.72
C VAL A 61 -11.17 36.91 10.05
N LEU A 62 -11.58 36.55 8.83
CA LEU A 62 -10.94 35.48 8.06
C LEU A 62 -9.47 35.79 7.72
N GLN A 63 -9.08 37.07 7.71
CA GLN A 63 -7.72 37.55 7.44
C GLN A 63 -6.86 37.68 8.71
N CYS A 64 -7.43 37.47 9.90
CA CYS A 64 -6.71 37.54 11.17
C CYS A 64 -5.56 36.53 11.31
N GLU A 65 -4.57 36.85 12.15
CA GLU A 65 -3.39 36.01 12.41
C GLU A 65 -3.62 34.88 13.44
N ASP A 66 -4.81 34.79 14.05
CA ASP A 66 -5.13 33.76 15.05
C ASP A 66 -6.17 32.76 14.53
N MET A 67 -5.74 31.50 14.42
CA MET A 67 -6.59 30.40 13.98
C MET A 67 -7.79 30.13 14.90
N LEU A 68 -7.81 30.52 16.19
CA LEU A 68 -9.01 30.39 17.03
C LEU A 68 -10.14 31.25 16.47
N TYR A 69 -9.86 32.51 16.20
CA TYR A 69 -10.82 33.51 15.72
C TYR A 69 -11.31 33.14 14.32
N VAL A 70 -10.39 32.86 13.41
CA VAL A 70 -10.73 32.42 12.04
C VAL A 70 -11.56 31.13 12.07
N SER A 71 -11.18 30.15 12.89
CA SER A 71 -11.94 28.90 13.01
C SER A 71 -13.32 29.10 13.60
N ARG A 72 -13.50 30.07 14.51
CA ARG A 72 -14.80 30.41 15.09
C ARG A 72 -15.69 31.03 14.03
N ALA A 73 -15.19 32.02 13.30
CA ALA A 73 -15.90 32.67 12.20
C ALA A 73 -16.36 31.65 11.16
N ILE A 74 -15.44 30.84 10.59
CA ILE A 74 -15.75 29.81 9.59
C ILE A 74 -16.90 28.89 10.06
N LYS A 75 -16.84 28.42 11.31
CA LYS A 75 -17.83 27.47 11.85
C LYS A 75 -19.20 28.11 12.08
N ARG A 76 -19.23 29.39 12.46
CA ARG A 76 -20.47 30.10 12.80
C ARG A 76 -21.12 30.76 11.60
N SER A 77 -20.36 31.01 10.53
CA SER A 77 -20.81 31.63 9.30
C SER A 77 -21.15 30.60 8.20
N THR A 78 -21.63 29.40 8.54
CA THR A 78 -22.00 28.36 7.54
C THR A 78 -23.05 28.87 6.54
N TRP A 79 -23.87 29.86 6.94
CA TRP A 79 -24.82 30.53 6.08
C TRP A 79 -24.17 31.25 4.88
N LEU A 80 -22.90 31.68 4.96
CA LEU A 80 -22.16 32.22 3.79
C LEU A 80 -22.00 31.18 2.67
N ILE A 81 -22.06 29.89 3.01
CA ILE A 81 -21.89 28.79 2.07
C ILE A 81 -23.25 28.32 1.56
N THR A 82 -24.21 28.15 2.47
CA THR A 82 -25.49 27.50 2.16
C THR A 82 -26.53 28.44 1.58
N ASP A 83 -26.46 29.74 1.85
CA ASP A 83 -27.45 30.72 1.40
C ASP A 83 -27.05 31.30 0.02
N PRO A 84 -27.88 31.17 -1.03
CA PRO A 84 -27.54 31.57 -2.39
C PRO A 84 -27.14 33.04 -2.57
N GLN A 85 -27.67 33.95 -1.74
CA GLN A 85 -27.37 35.39 -1.84
C GLN A 85 -25.89 35.75 -1.61
N TYR A 86 -25.10 34.83 -1.04
CA TYR A 86 -23.66 35.03 -0.81
C TYR A 86 -22.78 34.21 -1.77
N ALA A 87 -23.35 33.67 -2.85
CA ALA A 87 -22.60 32.88 -3.84
C ALA A 87 -21.46 33.70 -4.50
N ASP A 88 -21.63 35.01 -4.67
CA ASP A 88 -20.61 35.92 -5.21
C ASP A 88 -19.40 36.11 -4.28
N ILE A 89 -19.54 35.73 -3.02
CA ILE A 89 -18.47 35.75 -2.02
C ILE A 89 -17.80 34.37 -1.95
N VAL A 90 -18.62 33.31 -1.93
CA VAL A 90 -18.15 31.91 -1.88
C VAL A 90 -18.21 31.28 -3.26
N ASN A 91 -17.34 31.75 -4.15
CA ASN A 91 -17.03 31.15 -5.45
C ASN A 91 -15.51 31.03 -5.61
N PRO A 92 -15.01 30.11 -6.47
CA PRO A 92 -13.59 29.85 -6.57
C PRO A 92 -12.77 31.07 -6.98
N LYS A 93 -13.28 31.95 -7.85
CA LYS A 93 -12.54 33.12 -8.33
C LYS A 93 -12.32 34.15 -7.21
N HIS A 94 -13.39 34.58 -6.54
CA HIS A 94 -13.29 35.54 -5.44
C HIS A 94 -12.40 35.00 -4.31
N LEU A 95 -12.58 33.73 -3.93
CA LEU A 95 -11.81 33.11 -2.85
C LEU A 95 -10.31 33.06 -3.14
N ASN A 96 -9.90 32.69 -4.37
CA ASN A 96 -8.49 32.56 -4.70
C ASN A 96 -7.84 33.91 -5.08
N ASP A 97 -8.56 34.80 -5.76
CA ASP A 97 -7.97 36.04 -6.27
C ASP A 97 -8.01 37.18 -5.26
N GLN A 98 -9.07 37.28 -4.44
CA GLN A 98 -9.27 38.39 -3.49
C GLN A 98 -8.92 38.01 -2.06
N LEU A 99 -9.37 36.84 -1.61
CA LEU A 99 -9.30 36.47 -0.19
C LEU A 99 -8.03 35.70 0.16
N SER A 100 -7.66 34.67 -0.61
CA SER A 100 -6.47 33.84 -0.38
C SER A 100 -5.17 34.63 -0.22
N PRO A 101 -4.90 35.73 -0.98
CA PRO A 101 -3.65 36.48 -0.82
C PRO A 101 -3.51 37.16 0.54
N LYS A 102 -4.63 37.46 1.22
CA LYS A 102 -4.71 38.14 2.52
C LYS A 102 -4.87 37.17 3.69
N MET A 103 -5.38 35.97 3.44
CA MET A 103 -5.54 34.93 4.47
C MET A 103 -4.24 34.17 4.76
N MET A 104 -4.12 33.68 6.00
CA MET A 104 -3.15 32.64 6.34
C MET A 104 -3.45 31.35 5.56
N SER A 105 -2.42 30.60 5.18
CA SER A 105 -2.63 29.37 4.39
C SER A 105 -3.39 28.28 5.14
N LYS A 106 -3.20 28.14 6.46
CA LYS A 106 -4.01 27.21 7.27
C LYS A 106 -5.48 27.65 7.35
N ALA A 107 -5.72 28.97 7.40
CA ALA A 107 -7.06 29.54 7.41
C ALA A 107 -7.78 29.26 6.09
N PHE A 108 -7.13 29.53 4.95
CA PHE A 108 -7.72 29.31 3.63
C PHE A 108 -8.03 27.82 3.37
N ASN A 109 -7.10 26.92 3.70
CA ASN A 109 -7.32 25.48 3.60
C ASN A 109 -8.49 24.99 4.47
N LYS A 110 -8.63 25.57 5.68
CA LYS A 110 -9.75 25.27 6.57
C LYS A 110 -11.08 25.78 6.01
N LEU A 111 -11.09 26.98 5.43
CA LEU A 111 -12.26 27.55 4.76
C LEU A 111 -12.68 26.66 3.58
N LEU A 112 -11.77 26.29 2.68
CA LEU A 112 -12.06 25.39 1.55
C LEU A 112 -12.61 24.03 2.01
N LEU A 113 -12.02 23.45 3.06
CA LEU A 113 -12.54 22.19 3.62
C LEU A 113 -13.96 22.38 4.18
N HIS A 114 -14.23 23.47 4.90
CA HIS A 114 -15.54 23.77 5.44
C HIS A 114 -16.57 24.01 4.33
N ILE A 115 -16.20 24.71 3.25
CA ILE A 115 -17.02 24.85 2.05
C ILE A 115 -17.35 23.47 1.48
N ARG A 116 -16.35 22.62 1.24
CA ARG A 116 -16.55 21.26 0.71
C ARG A 116 -17.49 20.39 1.55
N LEU A 117 -17.46 20.53 2.87
CA LEU A 117 -18.32 19.72 3.75
C LEU A 117 -19.78 20.19 3.71
N ASN A 118 -20.02 21.49 3.53
CA ASN A 118 -21.35 22.12 3.68
C ASN A 118 -22.01 22.53 2.36
N LEU A 119 -21.26 22.71 1.26
CA LEU A 119 -21.81 23.03 -0.06
C LEU A 119 -22.47 21.78 -0.66
N LYS A 120 -23.81 21.82 -0.76
CA LYS A 120 -24.62 20.73 -1.34
C LYS A 120 -25.17 21.04 -2.74
N ASP A 121 -25.04 22.29 -3.19
CA ASP A 121 -25.40 22.69 -4.54
C ASP A 121 -24.42 22.08 -5.55
N GLU A 122 -24.93 21.21 -6.42
CA GLU A 122 -24.12 20.45 -7.37
C GLU A 122 -23.47 21.37 -8.42
N LYS A 123 -24.18 22.41 -8.89
CA LYS A 123 -23.65 23.34 -9.91
C LYS A 123 -22.49 24.16 -9.36
N ARG A 124 -22.65 24.69 -8.15
CA ARG A 124 -21.56 25.42 -7.48
C ARG A 124 -20.38 24.51 -7.17
N ALA A 125 -20.59 23.25 -6.80
CA ALA A 125 -19.50 22.30 -6.62
C ALA A 125 -18.76 22.00 -7.95
N GLU A 126 -19.49 21.93 -9.07
CA GLU A 126 -18.93 21.79 -10.41
C GLU A 126 -18.12 23.04 -10.84
N GLU A 127 -18.54 24.26 -10.48
CA GLU A 127 -17.74 25.48 -10.70
C GLU A 127 -16.37 25.41 -10.01
N PHE A 128 -16.33 24.92 -8.75
CA PHE A 128 -15.06 24.67 -8.07
C PHE A 128 -14.23 23.60 -8.78
N PHE A 129 -14.85 22.54 -9.29
CA PHE A 129 -14.14 21.52 -10.06
C PHE A 129 -13.50 22.15 -11.31
N TYR A 130 -14.27 22.86 -12.14
CA TYR A 130 -13.77 23.48 -13.37
C TYR A 130 -12.65 24.49 -13.11
N TYR A 131 -12.76 25.27 -12.04
CA TYR A 131 -11.71 26.22 -11.69
C TYR A 131 -10.36 25.55 -11.39
N TYR A 132 -10.38 24.36 -10.79
CA TYR A 132 -9.17 23.62 -10.44
C TYR A 132 -8.77 22.57 -11.48
N GLU A 133 -9.62 22.19 -12.43
CA GLU A 133 -9.37 21.10 -13.40
C GLU A 133 -8.05 21.30 -14.13
N ASP A 134 -7.83 22.50 -14.69
CA ASP A 134 -6.63 22.84 -15.46
C ASP A 134 -5.44 23.25 -14.58
N ARG A 135 -5.69 23.61 -13.31
CA ARG A 135 -4.68 24.15 -12.37
C ARG A 135 -4.05 23.08 -11.47
N ASP A 136 -4.89 22.27 -10.85
CA ASP A 136 -4.53 21.19 -9.93
C ASP A 136 -5.65 20.14 -9.92
N LEU A 137 -5.51 19.16 -10.81
CA LEU A 137 -6.48 18.08 -10.99
C LEU A 137 -6.72 17.28 -9.70
N GLN A 138 -5.71 17.12 -8.85
CA GLN A 138 -5.86 16.41 -7.56
C GLN A 138 -6.72 17.21 -6.58
N THR A 139 -6.65 18.54 -6.61
CA THR A 139 -7.56 19.39 -5.85
C THR A 139 -8.96 19.44 -6.47
N ALA A 140 -9.09 19.42 -7.79
CA ALA A 140 -10.37 19.33 -8.48
C ALA A 140 -11.15 18.06 -8.06
N PHE A 141 -10.49 16.89 -8.03
CA PHE A 141 -11.11 15.63 -7.63
C PHE A 141 -11.76 15.64 -6.24
N LYS A 142 -11.28 16.49 -5.31
CA LYS A 142 -11.85 16.60 -3.96
C LYS A 142 -13.30 17.11 -3.95
N TRP A 143 -13.76 17.72 -5.04
CA TRP A 143 -15.11 18.28 -5.20
C TRP A 143 -16.12 17.28 -5.77
N LEU A 144 -15.66 16.25 -6.50
CA LEU A 144 -16.50 15.26 -7.17
C LEU A 144 -17.62 14.65 -6.30
N PRO A 145 -17.42 14.33 -5.01
CA PRO A 145 -18.49 13.75 -4.19
C PRO A 145 -19.76 14.62 -4.09
N ASN A 146 -19.62 15.93 -4.29
CA ASN A 146 -20.73 16.89 -4.24
C ASN A 146 -21.25 17.32 -5.62
N CYS A 147 -20.60 16.92 -6.73
CA CYS A 147 -21.08 17.22 -8.09
C CYS A 147 -22.20 16.28 -8.54
N SER A 148 -22.91 16.59 -9.62
CA SER A 148 -23.93 15.69 -10.16
C SER A 148 -23.37 14.33 -10.58
N VAL A 149 -24.21 13.29 -10.58
CA VAL A 149 -23.79 11.93 -10.99
C VAL A 149 -23.36 11.92 -12.45
N GLN A 150 -24.11 12.60 -13.33
CA GLN A 150 -23.80 12.70 -14.76
C GLN A 150 -22.43 13.36 -15.00
N PHE A 151 -22.14 14.45 -14.26
CA PHE A 151 -20.83 15.10 -14.30
C PHE A 151 -19.72 14.16 -13.81
N THR A 152 -19.95 13.50 -12.67
CA THR A 152 -18.99 12.56 -12.08
C THR A 152 -18.63 11.43 -13.05
N GLU A 153 -19.62 10.83 -13.71
CA GLU A 153 -19.40 9.79 -14.72
C GLU A 153 -18.55 10.29 -15.89
N LYS A 154 -18.82 11.50 -16.39
CA LYS A 154 -18.02 12.14 -17.46
C LYS A 154 -16.55 12.29 -17.03
N ILE A 155 -16.31 12.73 -15.79
CA ILE A 155 -14.95 12.90 -15.26
C ILE A 155 -14.25 11.55 -15.07
N ILE A 156 -14.94 10.51 -14.59
CA ILE A 156 -14.37 9.16 -14.49
C ILE A 156 -13.93 8.66 -15.88
N ARG A 157 -14.76 8.81 -16.91
CA ARG A 157 -14.38 8.43 -18.29
C ARG A 157 -13.12 9.17 -18.77
N LYS A 158 -13.05 10.47 -18.49
CA LYS A 158 -11.93 11.33 -18.91
C LYS A 158 -10.63 11.03 -18.15
N HIS A 159 -10.70 10.70 -16.85
CA HIS A 159 -9.54 10.68 -15.95
C HIS A 159 -9.36 9.40 -15.11
N PHE A 160 -9.95 8.26 -15.48
CA PHE A 160 -9.95 7.02 -14.67
C PHE A 160 -8.57 6.57 -14.15
N ARG A 161 -7.47 6.87 -14.87
CA ARG A 161 -6.10 6.47 -14.48
C ARG A 161 -5.53 7.28 -13.32
N VAL A 162 -6.01 8.50 -13.12
CA VAL A 162 -5.41 9.49 -12.21
C VAL A 162 -6.28 9.67 -10.96
N ILE A 163 -7.54 9.24 -11.00
CA ILE A 163 -8.45 9.32 -9.85
C ILE A 163 -8.01 8.32 -8.77
N PRO A 164 -7.81 8.76 -7.52
CA PRO A 164 -7.45 7.85 -6.43
C PRO A 164 -8.53 6.80 -6.14
N THR A 165 -8.14 5.54 -5.92
CA THR A 165 -9.05 4.42 -5.64
C THR A 165 -10.02 4.69 -4.49
N HIS A 166 -9.54 5.29 -3.40
CA HIS A 166 -10.39 5.64 -2.24
C HIS A 166 -11.52 6.62 -2.61
N LEU A 167 -11.28 7.50 -3.59
CA LEU A 167 -12.29 8.43 -4.08
C LEU A 167 -13.30 7.70 -4.97
N ILE A 168 -12.85 6.82 -5.87
CA ILE A 168 -13.74 5.99 -6.70
C ILE A 168 -14.74 5.23 -5.82
N ILE A 169 -14.27 4.58 -4.74
CA ILE A 169 -15.15 3.84 -3.80
C ILE A 169 -16.27 4.75 -3.26
N ARG A 170 -15.92 5.97 -2.82
CA ARG A 170 -16.89 6.96 -2.32
C ARG A 170 -17.86 7.42 -3.40
N LEU A 171 -17.44 7.53 -4.66
CA LEU A 171 -18.31 7.87 -5.78
C LEU A 171 -19.26 6.71 -6.12
N CYS A 172 -18.80 5.46 -5.99
CA CYS A 172 -19.62 4.27 -6.17
C CYS A 172 -20.68 4.12 -5.06
N GLU A 173 -20.39 4.58 -3.83
CA GLU A 173 -21.39 4.69 -2.76
C GLU A 173 -22.50 5.70 -3.09
N LYS A 174 -22.16 6.78 -3.80
CA LYS A 174 -23.14 7.77 -4.29
C LYS A 174 -23.99 7.19 -5.43
N SER A 175 -23.37 6.54 -6.41
CA SER A 175 -24.06 5.84 -7.49
C SER A 175 -23.28 4.64 -8.01
N ILE A 176 -23.93 3.48 -8.11
CA ILE A 176 -23.32 2.27 -8.67
C ILE A 176 -22.96 2.41 -10.16
N THR A 177 -23.58 3.35 -10.88
CA THR A 177 -23.20 3.64 -12.28
C THR A 177 -21.75 4.09 -12.40
N CYS A 178 -21.20 4.77 -11.38
CA CYS A 178 -19.79 5.14 -11.33
C CYS A 178 -18.88 3.91 -11.36
N LEU A 179 -19.28 2.82 -10.69
CA LEU A 179 -18.52 1.56 -10.71
C LEU A 179 -18.53 0.96 -12.12
N ASP A 180 -19.70 0.88 -12.75
CA ASP A 180 -19.83 0.35 -14.12
C ASP A 180 -18.98 1.17 -15.11
N VAL A 181 -19.09 2.51 -15.05
CA VAL A 181 -18.28 3.41 -15.90
C VAL A 181 -16.78 3.22 -15.64
N PHE A 182 -16.35 3.09 -14.39
CA PHE A 182 -14.94 2.82 -14.08
C PHE A 182 -14.50 1.47 -14.64
N MET A 183 -15.28 0.42 -14.46
CA MET A 183 -14.96 -0.94 -14.88
C MET A 183 -14.86 -1.08 -16.41
N ARG A 184 -15.66 -0.33 -17.17
CA ARG A 184 -15.59 -0.31 -18.64
C ARG A 184 -14.38 0.42 -19.20
N ASN A 185 -13.79 1.34 -18.44
CA ASN A 185 -12.69 2.20 -18.92
C ASN A 185 -11.32 1.85 -18.31
N SER A 186 -11.28 1.21 -17.14
CA SER A 186 -10.05 0.93 -16.39
C SER A 186 -9.26 -0.28 -16.88
N VAL A 187 -7.97 -0.31 -16.53
CA VAL A 187 -7.06 -1.44 -16.82
C VAL A 187 -7.28 -2.55 -15.78
N SER A 188 -7.12 -3.80 -16.19
CA SER A 188 -7.49 -5.00 -15.42
C SER A 188 -6.87 -5.09 -14.02
N TYR A 189 -5.65 -4.59 -13.82
CA TYR A 189 -4.98 -4.54 -12.51
C TYR A 189 -5.76 -3.75 -11.44
N TYR A 190 -6.38 -2.63 -11.81
CA TYR A 190 -7.10 -1.76 -10.86
C TYR A 190 -8.52 -2.24 -10.55
N LYS A 191 -9.12 -3.00 -11.46
CA LYS A 191 -10.51 -3.43 -11.38
C LYS A 191 -10.79 -4.33 -10.18
N ARG A 192 -9.89 -5.27 -9.89
CA ARG A 192 -10.06 -6.21 -8.78
C ARG A 192 -10.14 -5.51 -7.43
N ASP A 193 -9.25 -4.57 -7.19
CA ASP A 193 -9.18 -3.85 -5.91
C ASP A 193 -10.42 -2.96 -5.72
N VAL A 194 -10.86 -2.29 -6.77
CA VAL A 194 -12.07 -1.44 -6.75
C VAL A 194 -13.33 -2.30 -6.55
N LEU A 195 -13.45 -3.44 -7.24
CA LEU A 195 -14.55 -4.38 -7.01
C LEU A 195 -14.53 -4.91 -5.58
N ALA A 196 -13.38 -5.36 -5.08
CA ALA A 196 -13.24 -5.86 -3.71
C ALA A 196 -13.69 -4.83 -2.67
N ALA A 197 -13.25 -3.57 -2.83
CA ALA A 197 -13.60 -2.50 -1.92
C ALA A 197 -15.06 -2.05 -2.03
N SER A 198 -15.71 -2.29 -3.17
CA SER A 198 -17.12 -1.93 -3.41
C SER A 198 -18.13 -3.04 -3.09
N ILE A 199 -17.70 -4.18 -2.53
CA ILE A 199 -18.57 -5.29 -2.07
C ILE A 199 -19.71 -4.81 -1.15
N LEU A 200 -19.52 -3.73 -0.39
CA LEU A 200 -20.55 -3.12 0.44
C LEU A 200 -21.82 -2.74 -0.34
N LEU A 201 -21.71 -2.47 -1.64
CA LEU A 201 -22.81 -2.11 -2.53
C LEU A 201 -23.80 -3.26 -2.76
N LEU A 202 -23.40 -4.52 -2.51
CA LEU A 202 -24.31 -5.68 -2.56
C LEU A 202 -25.54 -5.50 -1.66
N ASN A 203 -25.45 -4.70 -0.59
CA ASN A 203 -26.58 -4.45 0.30
C ASN A 203 -27.66 -3.58 -0.34
N LYS A 204 -27.28 -2.67 -1.26
CA LYS A 204 -28.19 -1.67 -1.86
C LYS A 204 -28.49 -1.95 -3.34
N ASN A 205 -27.51 -2.45 -4.10
CA ASN A 205 -27.57 -2.58 -5.56
C ASN A 205 -27.03 -3.95 -6.02
N MET A 206 -27.60 -5.04 -5.48
CA MET A 206 -27.10 -6.39 -5.72
C MET A 206 -27.06 -6.78 -7.20
N GLU A 207 -28.19 -6.68 -7.91
CA GLU A 207 -28.30 -7.14 -9.30
C GLU A 207 -27.25 -6.47 -10.19
N LYS A 208 -27.22 -5.13 -10.17
CA LYS A 208 -26.27 -4.35 -10.96
C LYS A 208 -24.81 -4.59 -10.58
N TYR A 209 -24.53 -4.89 -9.31
CA TYR A 209 -23.19 -5.28 -8.89
C TYR A 209 -22.81 -6.66 -9.47
N LEU A 210 -23.73 -7.61 -9.44
CA LEU A 210 -23.51 -8.94 -10.02
C LEU A 210 -23.39 -8.89 -11.54
N ASP A 211 -24.13 -7.99 -12.22
CA ASP A 211 -23.97 -7.74 -13.66
C ASP A 211 -22.53 -7.32 -14.00
N ILE A 212 -21.96 -6.40 -13.20
CA ILE A 212 -20.57 -5.95 -13.36
C ILE A 212 -19.58 -7.10 -13.11
N VAL A 213 -19.82 -7.93 -12.09
CA VAL A 213 -18.97 -9.10 -11.79
C VAL A 213 -18.99 -10.12 -12.92
N GLU A 214 -20.16 -10.40 -13.48
CA GLU A 214 -20.31 -11.37 -14.57
C GLU A 214 -19.66 -10.86 -15.87
N ALA A 215 -19.70 -9.56 -16.11
CA ALA A 215 -19.02 -8.90 -17.23
C ALA A 215 -17.49 -8.75 -17.07
N SER A 216 -16.95 -8.97 -15.87
CA SER A 216 -15.51 -8.82 -15.56
C SER A 216 -14.74 -10.12 -15.84
N GLU A 217 -13.44 -10.06 -16.11
CA GLU A 217 -12.63 -11.29 -16.31
C GLU A 217 -12.44 -12.10 -15.00
N PRO A 218 -12.23 -13.43 -15.05
CA PRO A 218 -12.13 -14.27 -13.84
C PRO A 218 -11.09 -13.81 -12.81
N TYR A 219 -9.98 -13.24 -13.27
CA TYR A 219 -8.91 -12.72 -12.41
C TYR A 219 -9.19 -11.31 -11.86
N GLU A 220 -10.19 -10.60 -12.39
CA GLU A 220 -10.67 -9.30 -11.90
C GLU A 220 -11.73 -9.45 -10.79
N VAL A 221 -12.39 -10.62 -10.69
CA VAL A 221 -13.46 -10.85 -9.71
C VAL A 221 -12.90 -10.94 -8.28
N PRO A 222 -13.48 -10.23 -7.30
CA PRO A 222 -13.02 -10.28 -5.91
C PRO A 222 -13.56 -11.51 -5.18
N THR A 223 -12.86 -11.92 -4.11
CA THR A 223 -13.32 -13.00 -3.24
C THR A 223 -14.47 -12.53 -2.33
N PHE A 224 -15.59 -13.24 -2.36
CA PHE A 224 -16.75 -13.01 -1.51
C PHE A 224 -16.60 -13.71 -0.16
N GLY A 225 -16.44 -12.93 0.90
CA GLY A 225 -16.42 -13.45 2.27
C GLY A 225 -17.74 -14.10 2.72
N PRO A 226 -17.80 -14.66 3.95
CA PRO A 226 -18.98 -15.37 4.45
C PRO A 226 -20.27 -14.55 4.45
N LYS A 227 -20.18 -13.25 4.75
CA LYS A 227 -21.34 -12.34 4.79
C LYS A 227 -21.87 -12.05 3.38
N ALA A 228 -20.98 -11.70 2.44
CA ALA A 228 -21.35 -11.43 1.05
C ALA A 228 -21.92 -12.68 0.37
N THR A 229 -21.26 -13.84 0.53
CA THR A 229 -21.75 -15.11 -0.02
C THR A 229 -23.15 -15.45 0.51
N LYS A 230 -23.40 -15.28 1.82
CA LYS A 230 -24.72 -15.51 2.42
C LYS A 230 -25.78 -14.58 1.82
N LEU A 231 -25.42 -13.32 1.59
CA LEU A 231 -26.32 -12.31 1.05
C LEU A 231 -26.70 -12.63 -0.40
N ILE A 232 -25.71 -12.95 -1.25
CA ILE A 232 -25.92 -13.33 -2.64
C ILE A 232 -26.76 -14.60 -2.73
N MET A 233 -26.39 -15.67 -2.03
CA MET A 233 -27.12 -16.95 -2.10
C MET A 233 -28.54 -16.89 -1.55
N LYS A 234 -28.87 -15.91 -0.69
CA LYS A 234 -30.26 -15.72 -0.22
C LYS A 234 -31.19 -15.11 -1.27
N LYS A 235 -30.65 -14.30 -2.18
CA LYS A 235 -31.44 -13.50 -3.13
C LYS A 235 -31.28 -13.95 -4.59
N CYS A 236 -30.09 -14.43 -4.96
CA CYS A 236 -29.71 -14.76 -6.34
C CYS A 236 -29.09 -16.17 -6.42
N SER A 237 -29.57 -17.15 -5.65
CA SER A 237 -29.04 -18.52 -5.66
C SER A 237 -29.08 -19.14 -7.05
N GLU A 238 -30.20 -19.04 -7.77
CA GLU A 238 -30.37 -19.60 -9.11
C GLU A 238 -29.37 -19.02 -10.11
N ARG A 239 -29.16 -17.70 -10.07
CA ARG A 239 -28.18 -16.99 -10.89
C ARG A 239 -26.76 -17.53 -10.66
N VAL A 240 -26.37 -17.70 -9.39
CA VAL A 240 -25.05 -18.28 -9.03
C VAL A 240 -24.92 -19.73 -9.47
N MET A 241 -25.97 -20.54 -9.30
CA MET A 241 -25.95 -21.96 -9.68
C MET A 241 -25.86 -22.14 -11.20
N LYS A 242 -26.53 -21.28 -11.99
CA LYS A 242 -26.44 -21.28 -13.45
C LYS A 242 -25.04 -20.87 -13.96
N ASN A 243 -24.37 -19.95 -13.26
CA ASN A 243 -23.05 -19.43 -13.61
C ASN A 243 -21.94 -19.93 -12.65
N LEU A 244 -22.05 -21.18 -12.18
CA LEU A 244 -21.20 -21.71 -11.11
C LEU A 244 -19.70 -21.60 -11.41
N GLU A 245 -19.28 -21.82 -12.66
CA GLU A 245 -17.89 -21.71 -13.11
C GLU A 245 -17.28 -20.33 -12.81
N LYS A 246 -18.08 -19.27 -12.91
CA LYS A 246 -17.65 -17.88 -12.66
C LYS A 246 -17.49 -17.58 -11.17
N TYR A 247 -18.43 -18.09 -10.36
CA TYR A 247 -18.52 -17.75 -8.94
C TYR A 247 -17.72 -18.69 -8.04
N ALA A 248 -17.58 -19.96 -8.40
CA ALA A 248 -16.92 -21.00 -7.61
C ALA A 248 -15.54 -20.58 -7.07
N PRO A 249 -14.62 -20.00 -7.86
CA PRO A 249 -13.30 -19.59 -7.36
C PRO A 249 -13.36 -18.54 -6.23
N ASN A 250 -14.44 -17.76 -6.19
CA ASN A 250 -14.54 -16.53 -5.40
C ASN A 250 -15.53 -16.62 -4.22
N VAL A 251 -16.43 -17.60 -4.17
CA VAL A 251 -17.40 -17.72 -3.06
C VAL A 251 -16.82 -18.38 -1.81
N HIS A 252 -17.34 -17.99 -0.64
CA HIS A 252 -17.04 -18.66 0.63
C HIS A 252 -17.75 -20.01 0.71
N VAL A 253 -17.04 -21.08 0.35
CA VAL A 253 -17.55 -22.46 0.24
C VAL A 253 -18.36 -22.92 1.46
N PRO A 254 -17.91 -22.77 2.72
CA PRO A 254 -18.70 -23.22 3.88
C PRO A 254 -20.06 -22.51 4.03
N THR A 255 -20.21 -21.31 3.49
CA THR A 255 -21.48 -20.59 3.47
C THR A 255 -22.32 -21.00 2.26
N PHE A 256 -21.72 -21.06 1.07
CA PHE A 256 -22.37 -21.48 -0.17
C PHE A 256 -23.06 -22.85 -0.01
N VAL A 257 -22.34 -23.83 0.54
CA VAL A 257 -22.82 -25.20 0.73
C VAL A 257 -24.10 -25.25 1.56
N LYS A 258 -24.37 -24.28 2.44
CA LYS A 258 -25.60 -24.23 3.27
C LYS A 258 -26.88 -24.02 2.46
N PHE A 259 -26.77 -23.56 1.23
CA PHE A 259 -27.90 -23.27 0.33
C PHE A 259 -28.20 -24.40 -0.66
N ILE A 260 -27.36 -25.43 -0.72
CA ILE A 260 -27.67 -26.68 -1.44
C ILE A 260 -28.52 -27.56 -0.52
N LYS A 261 -29.55 -28.23 -1.03
CA LYS A 261 -30.34 -29.19 -0.24
C LYS A 261 -29.49 -30.41 0.10
N ARG A 262 -29.74 -31.09 1.22
CA ARG A 262 -28.82 -32.14 1.73
C ARG A 262 -28.79 -33.36 0.81
N GLU A 263 -29.95 -33.70 0.26
CA GLU A 263 -30.21 -34.74 -0.72
C GLU A 263 -29.40 -34.52 -2.01
N ASP A 264 -29.30 -33.28 -2.48
CA ASP A 264 -28.64 -32.95 -3.75
C ASP A 264 -27.11 -32.86 -3.66
N ILE A 265 -26.52 -32.88 -2.45
CA ILE A 265 -25.07 -32.67 -2.28
C ILE A 265 -24.26 -33.80 -2.93
N LYS A 266 -24.74 -35.04 -2.82
CA LYS A 266 -24.05 -36.20 -3.42
C LYS A 266 -23.97 -36.03 -4.94
N ASP A 267 -25.11 -35.75 -5.56
CA ASP A 267 -25.22 -35.54 -7.00
C ASP A 267 -24.46 -34.29 -7.45
N PHE A 268 -24.48 -33.21 -6.66
CA PHE A 268 -23.71 -32.01 -6.92
C PHE A 268 -22.21 -32.27 -6.97
N ILE A 269 -21.66 -33.01 -6.00
CA ILE A 269 -20.23 -33.37 -5.97
C ILE A 269 -19.91 -34.26 -7.17
N THR A 270 -20.68 -35.34 -7.37
CA THR A 270 -20.42 -36.32 -8.44
C THR A 270 -20.54 -35.71 -9.84
N THR A 271 -21.44 -34.74 -10.03
CA THR A 271 -21.59 -34.03 -11.31
C THR A 271 -20.45 -33.05 -11.55
N ASN A 272 -20.13 -32.20 -10.56
CA ASN A 272 -19.19 -31.10 -10.75
C ASN A 272 -17.72 -31.49 -10.59
N ILE A 273 -17.41 -32.61 -9.94
CA ILE A 273 -16.02 -33.12 -9.84
C ILE A 273 -15.49 -33.56 -11.22
N LYS A 274 -16.40 -33.91 -12.15
CA LYS A 274 -16.09 -34.23 -13.55
C LYS A 274 -15.93 -32.99 -14.42
N ASN A 275 -16.29 -31.80 -13.94
CA ASN A 275 -16.11 -30.56 -14.68
C ASN A 275 -14.67 -30.06 -14.54
N ASN A 276 -13.90 -30.14 -15.64
CA ASN A 276 -12.50 -29.72 -15.70
C ASN A 276 -12.27 -28.28 -15.23
N LYS A 277 -13.22 -27.36 -15.47
CA LYS A 277 -13.11 -25.94 -15.07
C LYS A 277 -13.29 -25.72 -13.57
N LEU A 278 -13.94 -26.64 -12.86
CA LEU A 278 -14.15 -26.57 -11.41
C LEU A 278 -13.14 -27.41 -10.60
N ARG A 279 -12.17 -28.04 -11.26
CA ARG A 279 -11.24 -28.99 -10.65
C ARG A 279 -10.47 -28.42 -9.45
N SER A 280 -10.01 -27.16 -9.54
CA SER A 280 -9.32 -26.44 -8.44
C SER A 280 -10.24 -26.06 -7.26
N TRP A 281 -11.54 -26.24 -7.43
CA TRP A 281 -12.55 -26.01 -6.39
C TRP A 281 -12.83 -27.26 -5.54
N PHE A 282 -12.41 -28.45 -5.99
CA PHE A 282 -12.62 -29.74 -5.33
C PHE A 282 -11.35 -30.26 -4.61
N THR A 283 -10.72 -29.42 -3.79
CA THR A 283 -9.63 -29.83 -2.88
C THR A 283 -10.18 -30.32 -1.53
N TYR A 284 -9.40 -31.07 -0.74
CA TYR A 284 -9.84 -31.57 0.59
C TYR A 284 -10.45 -30.47 1.48
N SER A 285 -9.83 -29.29 1.53
CA SER A 285 -10.29 -28.16 2.34
C SER A 285 -11.63 -27.58 1.86
N LYS A 286 -11.88 -27.58 0.54
CA LYS A 286 -13.13 -27.08 -0.07
C LYS A 286 -14.23 -28.13 -0.11
N ILE A 287 -13.90 -29.43 -0.19
CA ILE A 287 -14.87 -30.53 -0.16
C ILE A 287 -15.39 -30.80 1.26
N LYS A 288 -14.54 -30.69 2.28
CA LYS A 288 -14.90 -30.98 3.68
C LYS A 288 -16.24 -30.34 4.13
N PRO A 289 -16.54 -29.06 3.82
CA PRO A 289 -17.86 -28.47 4.09
C PRO A 289 -19.04 -29.18 3.44
N PHE A 290 -18.91 -29.67 2.20
CA PHE A 290 -19.96 -30.44 1.50
C PHE A 290 -20.19 -31.78 2.19
N VAL A 291 -19.11 -32.52 2.44
CA VAL A 291 -19.17 -33.84 3.09
C VAL A 291 -19.80 -33.77 4.47
N ASN A 292 -19.50 -32.72 5.26
CA ASN A 292 -20.10 -32.51 6.57
C ASN A 292 -21.64 -32.38 6.55
N ARG A 293 -22.24 -32.04 5.40
CA ARG A 293 -23.70 -31.90 5.26
C ARG A 293 -24.41 -33.14 4.70
N LEU A 294 -23.67 -34.12 4.19
CA LEU A 294 -24.25 -35.41 3.78
C LEU A 294 -24.91 -36.10 4.99
N PRO A 295 -25.91 -36.98 4.80
CA PRO A 295 -26.38 -37.89 5.86
C PRO A 295 -25.21 -38.63 6.51
N VAL A 296 -25.31 -39.02 7.79
CA VAL A 296 -24.21 -39.74 8.48
C VAL A 296 -24.13 -41.17 7.96
N GLU A 297 -25.30 -41.75 7.71
CA GLU A 297 -25.51 -43.04 7.10
C GLU A 297 -24.94 -43.04 5.67
N GLY A 298 -23.99 -43.93 5.39
CA GLY A 298 -23.37 -44.05 4.06
C GLY A 298 -22.36 -42.95 3.69
N ARG A 299 -22.15 -41.93 4.53
CA ARG A 299 -21.17 -40.84 4.28
C ARG A 299 -19.77 -41.36 4.00
N PHE A 300 -19.27 -42.18 4.92
CA PHE A 300 -17.93 -42.73 4.80
C PHE A 300 -17.83 -43.70 3.65
N GLN A 301 -18.88 -44.47 3.36
CA GLN A 301 -18.92 -45.37 2.21
C GLN A 301 -18.77 -44.59 0.90
N PHE A 302 -19.49 -43.48 0.73
CA PHE A 302 -19.33 -42.58 -0.42
C PHE A 302 -17.92 -42.00 -0.51
N ILE A 303 -17.36 -41.49 0.60
CA ILE A 303 -15.99 -40.95 0.62
C ILE A 303 -14.98 -42.03 0.27
N LYS A 304 -15.19 -43.24 0.80
CA LYS A 304 -14.33 -44.37 0.56
C LYS A 304 -14.36 -44.74 -0.92
N GLU A 305 -15.53 -44.86 -1.52
CA GLU A 305 -15.70 -45.14 -2.95
C GLU A 305 -15.09 -44.07 -3.87
N VAL A 306 -15.27 -42.78 -3.54
CA VAL A 306 -14.91 -41.65 -4.41
C VAL A 306 -13.49 -41.14 -4.19
N PHE A 307 -12.95 -41.18 -2.96
CA PHE A 307 -11.68 -40.53 -2.61
C PHE A 307 -10.63 -41.47 -1.99
N VAL A 308 -10.98 -42.69 -1.57
CA VAL A 308 -10.04 -43.65 -0.94
C VAL A 308 -9.76 -44.84 -1.87
N ASP A 309 -10.81 -45.52 -2.33
CA ASP A 309 -10.77 -46.72 -3.17
C ASP A 309 -10.73 -46.40 -4.68
N ASN A 310 -11.12 -45.18 -5.07
CA ASN A 310 -11.06 -44.66 -6.44
C ASN A 310 -11.70 -45.56 -7.52
N LYS A 311 -12.91 -46.10 -7.26
CA LYS A 311 -13.56 -47.11 -8.13
C LYS A 311 -14.27 -46.57 -9.39
N GLN A 312 -14.20 -45.27 -9.70
CA GLN A 312 -14.81 -44.74 -10.93
C GLN A 312 -13.85 -44.93 -12.11
N GLU A 313 -14.32 -45.60 -13.18
CA GLU A 313 -13.61 -45.79 -14.44
C GLU A 313 -12.99 -44.46 -14.92
N GLN A 314 -11.68 -44.49 -15.11
CA GLN A 314 -10.91 -43.35 -15.61
C GLN A 314 -11.20 -43.15 -17.10
N PRO A 315 -11.46 -41.91 -17.57
CA PRO A 315 -10.87 -41.50 -18.84
C PRO A 315 -9.35 -41.48 -18.64
N GLU A 316 -8.58 -42.02 -19.59
CA GLU A 316 -7.12 -42.28 -19.60
C GLU A 316 -6.21 -41.06 -19.40
N ASP A 317 -6.46 -40.25 -18.38
CA ASP A 317 -5.66 -39.08 -18.07
C ASP A 317 -5.35 -39.13 -16.57
N ASP A 318 -4.05 -39.14 -16.24
CA ASP A 318 -3.41 -39.31 -14.92
C ASP A 318 -3.73 -38.16 -13.90
N ASN A 319 -4.82 -37.47 -14.21
CA ASN A 319 -5.47 -36.37 -13.57
C ASN A 319 -6.28 -36.88 -12.36
N ILE A 320 -7.18 -36.16 -11.68
CA ILE A 320 -7.70 -36.52 -10.31
C ILE A 320 -6.66 -36.75 -9.16
N ARG A 321 -5.50 -37.43 -9.34
CA ARG A 321 -4.36 -37.42 -8.38
C ARG A 321 -3.91 -36.00 -8.03
N TYR A 322 -4.10 -35.08 -8.98
CA TYR A 322 -3.79 -33.65 -8.89
C TYR A 322 -4.71 -32.83 -7.96
N CYS A 323 -5.91 -33.29 -7.60
CA CYS A 323 -6.81 -32.54 -6.69
C CYS A 323 -6.32 -32.55 -5.22
N CYS A 324 -5.37 -33.43 -4.89
CA CYS A 324 -4.70 -33.50 -3.59
C CYS A 324 -3.33 -32.80 -3.54
N ALA A 325 -2.80 -32.31 -4.68
CA ALA A 325 -1.38 -31.96 -4.83
C ALA A 325 -1.06 -30.44 -4.81
N MET A 326 -2.05 -29.54 -4.84
CA MET A 326 -1.78 -28.09 -4.78
C MET A 326 -1.80 -27.57 -3.34
N SER A 327 -0.73 -27.86 -2.61
CA SER A 327 -0.27 -27.06 -1.46
C SER A 327 1.23 -27.31 -1.29
N SER A 328 2.03 -26.40 -1.84
CA SER A 328 3.51 -26.38 -1.83
C SER A 328 4.21 -27.45 -2.69
N ARG A 329 5.23 -27.01 -3.43
CA ARG A 329 6.06 -27.78 -4.38
C ARG A 329 6.92 -28.90 -3.75
N ASN A 330 6.64 -29.33 -2.53
CA ASN A 330 7.39 -30.39 -1.85
C ASN A 330 6.43 -31.25 -1.03
N GLU A 331 5.75 -32.23 -1.64
CA GLU A 331 5.29 -33.43 -0.93
C GLU A 331 4.73 -34.47 -1.91
N SER A 332 5.33 -35.65 -1.89
CA SER A 332 5.01 -36.81 -2.71
C SER A 332 3.55 -37.27 -2.54
N THR A 333 2.91 -37.57 -3.67
CA THR A 333 1.47 -37.70 -3.93
C THR A 333 0.79 -39.00 -3.45
N SER A 334 1.14 -39.54 -2.27
CA SER A 334 0.43 -40.71 -1.69
C SER A 334 0.30 -40.73 -0.16
N GLN A 335 0.96 -39.84 0.59
CA GLN A 335 1.11 -39.99 2.05
C GLN A 335 -0.07 -39.50 2.93
N ASN A 336 -1.10 -38.84 2.38
CA ASN A 336 -2.13 -38.16 3.20
C ASN A 336 -3.56 -38.76 3.12
N ILE A 337 -3.73 -39.98 2.62
CA ILE A 337 -5.05 -40.65 2.50
C ILE A 337 -5.75 -40.77 3.87
N TYR A 338 -4.99 -40.91 4.95
CA TYR A 338 -5.50 -41.00 6.31
C TYR A 338 -6.38 -39.80 6.72
N ARG A 339 -6.26 -38.64 6.06
CA ARG A 339 -7.10 -37.45 6.37
C ARG A 339 -8.59 -37.68 6.11
N TRP A 340 -8.96 -38.53 5.15
CA TRP A 340 -10.35 -38.87 4.85
C TRP A 340 -11.01 -39.74 5.92
N TYR A 341 -10.22 -40.44 6.73
CA TYR A 341 -10.74 -41.23 7.84
C TYR A 341 -11.38 -40.39 8.94
N VAL A 342 -11.21 -39.06 8.95
CA VAL A 342 -11.93 -38.14 9.84
C VAL A 342 -13.45 -38.31 9.80
N PHE A 343 -13.98 -38.86 8.69
CA PHE A 343 -15.41 -39.12 8.49
C PHE A 343 -15.81 -40.58 8.78
N SER A 344 -14.85 -41.44 9.10
CA SER A 344 -15.06 -42.85 9.43
C SER A 344 -15.52 -43.02 10.89
N PRO A 345 -16.35 -44.04 11.18
CA PRO A 345 -16.54 -44.51 12.55
C PRO A 345 -15.19 -44.84 13.21
N PHE A 346 -15.07 -44.53 14.50
CA PHE A 346 -13.84 -44.75 15.27
C PHE A 346 -13.32 -46.18 15.16
N LYS A 347 -14.19 -47.19 15.33
CA LYS A 347 -13.78 -48.61 15.27
C LYS A 347 -13.09 -48.96 13.94
N THR A 348 -13.64 -48.48 12.82
CA THR A 348 -13.08 -48.72 11.48
C THR A 348 -11.77 -47.94 11.28
N ALA A 349 -11.75 -46.66 11.64
CA ALA A 349 -10.55 -45.82 11.53
C ALA A 349 -9.42 -46.33 12.42
N PHE A 350 -9.74 -46.76 13.64
CA PHE A 350 -8.78 -47.27 14.60
C PHE A 350 -8.11 -48.54 14.11
N VAL A 351 -8.85 -49.47 13.48
CA VAL A 351 -8.26 -50.69 12.91
C VAL A 351 -7.32 -50.36 11.75
N ASP A 352 -7.73 -49.49 10.82
CA ASP A 352 -6.97 -49.17 9.61
C ASP A 352 -5.76 -48.28 9.91
N LEU A 353 -5.97 -47.17 10.64
CA LEU A 353 -4.89 -46.25 10.98
C LEU A 353 -3.90 -46.85 11.96
N LYS A 354 -4.29 -47.80 12.83
CA LYS A 354 -3.34 -48.53 13.69
C LYS A 354 -2.32 -49.32 12.87
N LYS A 355 -2.71 -49.88 11.71
CA LYS A 355 -1.76 -50.54 10.80
C LYS A 355 -0.78 -49.54 10.20
N LEU A 356 -1.29 -48.38 9.75
CA LEU A 356 -0.46 -47.31 9.18
C LEU A 356 0.50 -46.69 10.20
N ILE A 357 0.04 -46.41 11.42
CA ILE A 357 0.84 -45.86 12.52
C ILE A 357 2.01 -46.79 12.87
N ARG A 358 1.79 -48.11 12.83
CA ARG A 358 2.85 -49.11 13.10
C ARG A 358 3.92 -49.15 12.01
N SER A 359 3.55 -48.93 10.76
CA SER A 359 4.50 -48.91 9.63
C SER A 359 5.16 -47.54 9.40
N GLU A 360 4.61 -46.46 9.96
CA GLU A 360 5.09 -45.09 9.74
C GLU A 360 6.30 -44.77 10.63
N SER A 361 7.44 -44.43 10.02
CA SER A 361 8.69 -44.14 10.71
C SER A 361 8.78 -42.72 11.24
N LYS A 362 8.04 -41.76 10.66
CA LYS A 362 8.06 -40.34 11.05
C LYS A 362 7.10 -40.05 12.22
N PRO A 363 7.59 -39.57 13.38
CA PRO A 363 6.74 -39.21 14.52
C PRO A 363 5.66 -38.17 14.18
N ALA A 364 5.98 -37.20 13.31
CA ALA A 364 5.03 -36.16 12.90
C ALA A 364 3.79 -36.70 12.16
N GLU A 365 3.99 -37.71 11.29
CA GLU A 365 2.89 -38.36 10.57
C GLU A 365 2.07 -39.24 11.52
N ARG A 366 2.71 -39.96 12.45
CA ARG A 366 2.01 -40.70 13.51
C ARG A 366 1.14 -39.78 14.37
N THR A 367 1.67 -38.63 14.81
CA THR A 367 0.90 -37.61 15.55
C THR A 367 -0.28 -37.08 14.74
N SER A 368 -0.12 -36.88 13.43
CA SER A 368 -1.21 -36.45 12.54
C SER A 368 -2.31 -37.50 12.43
N MET A 369 -1.94 -38.79 12.31
CA MET A 369 -2.90 -39.90 12.33
C MET A 369 -3.62 -40.01 13.68
N PHE A 370 -2.93 -39.80 14.80
CA PHE A 370 -3.56 -39.72 16.13
C PHE A 370 -4.56 -38.55 16.23
N GLY A 371 -4.26 -37.41 15.60
CA GLY A 371 -5.20 -36.30 15.49
C GLY A 371 -6.48 -36.66 14.71
N VAL A 372 -6.36 -37.47 13.65
CA VAL A 372 -7.53 -38.01 12.93
C VAL A 372 -8.33 -38.95 13.82
N LEU A 373 -7.67 -39.90 14.49
CA LEU A 373 -8.34 -40.83 15.42
C LEU A 373 -9.06 -40.11 16.55
N LEU A 374 -8.48 -39.03 17.09
CA LEU A 374 -9.12 -38.20 18.11
C LEU A 374 -10.37 -37.51 17.57
N THR A 375 -10.33 -37.07 16.31
CA THR A 375 -11.51 -36.50 15.65
C THR A 375 -12.60 -37.56 15.42
N CYS A 376 -12.22 -38.79 15.03
CA CYS A 376 -13.15 -39.90 14.89
C CYS A 376 -13.77 -40.33 16.22
N ALA A 377 -13.00 -40.27 17.31
CA ALA A 377 -13.48 -40.55 18.66
C ALA A 377 -14.53 -39.51 19.12
N GLY A 378 -14.39 -38.26 18.65
CA GLY A 378 -15.38 -37.21 18.86
C GLY A 378 -15.55 -36.88 20.35
N LYS A 379 -16.77 -37.06 20.87
CA LYS A 379 -17.10 -36.89 22.30
C LYS A 379 -17.29 -38.22 23.04
N ASP A 380 -17.08 -39.35 22.37
CA ASP A 380 -17.26 -40.67 22.99
C ASP A 380 -16.06 -40.96 23.90
N MET A 381 -16.31 -40.90 25.21
CA MET A 381 -15.26 -41.11 26.22
C MET A 381 -14.63 -42.50 26.15
N LYS A 382 -15.39 -43.55 25.78
CA LYS A 382 -14.82 -44.91 25.66
C LYS A 382 -13.80 -44.98 24.53
N ASN A 383 -14.06 -44.29 23.42
CA ASN A 383 -13.14 -44.23 22.28
C ASN A 383 -11.90 -43.36 22.59
N ILE A 384 -12.10 -42.24 23.29
CA ILE A 384 -10.99 -41.38 23.75
C ILE A 384 -10.10 -42.14 24.73
N GLN A 385 -10.69 -42.82 25.70
CA GLN A 385 -10.00 -43.69 26.66
C GLN A 385 -9.21 -44.78 25.94
N THR A 386 -9.82 -45.44 24.95
CA THR A 386 -9.15 -46.45 24.12
C THR A 386 -7.93 -45.87 23.38
N LEU A 387 -8.05 -44.66 22.83
CA LEU A 387 -6.97 -43.97 22.13
C LEU A 387 -5.83 -43.56 23.08
N LEU A 388 -6.15 -42.97 24.24
CA LEU A 388 -5.18 -42.57 25.25
C LEU A 388 -4.44 -43.78 25.83
N LYS A 389 -5.17 -44.86 26.13
CA LYS A 389 -4.59 -46.14 26.55
C LYS A 389 -3.63 -46.69 25.50
N TYR A 390 -4.04 -46.71 24.24
CA TYR A 390 -3.17 -47.18 23.14
C TYR A 390 -1.91 -46.33 23.00
N TYR A 391 -2.03 -45.00 23.08
CA TYR A 391 -0.88 -44.09 23.02
C TYR A 391 0.07 -44.32 24.21
N ARG A 392 -0.46 -44.46 25.42
CA ARG A 392 0.34 -44.77 26.63
C ARG A 392 1.09 -46.09 26.49
N GLU A 393 0.43 -47.14 26.00
CA GLU A 393 1.05 -48.48 25.91
C GLU A 393 2.12 -48.58 24.81
N ASN A 394 1.99 -47.82 23.72
CA ASN A 394 2.81 -48.02 22.50
C ASN A 394 3.68 -46.82 22.13
N HIS A 395 3.39 -45.62 22.63
CA HIS A 395 3.97 -44.35 22.17
C HIS A 395 4.35 -43.38 23.31
N ILE A 396 4.40 -43.84 24.58
CA ILE A 396 4.80 -43.01 25.73
C ILE A 396 6.26 -42.51 25.65
N ASN A 397 7.09 -43.22 24.89
CA ASN A 397 8.50 -42.91 24.66
C ASN A 397 8.75 -42.03 23.43
N GLU A 398 7.71 -41.49 22.78
CA GLU A 398 7.87 -40.51 21.70
C GLU A 398 8.65 -39.27 22.21
N PRO A 399 9.42 -38.57 21.36
CA PRO A 399 10.14 -37.36 21.77
C PRO A 399 9.20 -36.29 22.35
N PHE A 400 9.68 -35.53 23.33
CA PHE A 400 8.90 -34.52 24.07
C PHE A 400 8.04 -33.63 23.17
N LYS A 401 8.62 -33.13 22.06
CA LYS A 401 7.93 -32.29 21.07
C LYS A 401 6.61 -32.92 20.58
N PHE A 402 6.62 -34.21 20.26
CA PHE A 402 5.45 -34.91 19.69
C PHE A 402 4.45 -35.34 20.77
N LYS A 403 4.93 -35.63 22.00
CA LYS A 403 4.07 -35.83 23.17
C LYS A 403 3.26 -34.58 23.50
N VAL A 404 3.93 -33.43 23.58
CA VAL A 404 3.27 -32.13 23.82
C VAL A 404 2.29 -31.80 22.69
N GLN A 405 2.63 -32.06 21.42
CA GLN A 405 1.70 -31.88 20.31
C GLN A 405 0.44 -32.74 20.44
N PHE A 406 0.59 -34.03 20.74
CA PHE A 406 -0.56 -34.92 20.94
C PHE A 406 -1.41 -34.51 22.15
N VAL A 407 -0.79 -34.20 23.27
CA VAL A 407 -1.48 -33.74 24.48
C VAL A 407 -2.24 -32.45 24.23
N ASN A 408 -1.65 -31.47 23.53
CA ASN A 408 -2.33 -30.25 23.14
C ASN A 408 -3.50 -30.51 22.17
N LEU A 409 -3.41 -31.51 21.28
CA LEU A 409 -4.55 -31.96 20.48
C LEU A 409 -5.67 -32.52 21.36
N VAL A 410 -5.34 -33.33 22.37
CA VAL A 410 -6.33 -33.86 23.34
C VAL A 410 -7.00 -32.73 24.11
N ILE A 411 -6.24 -31.84 24.74
CA ILE A 411 -6.76 -30.71 25.53
C ILE A 411 -7.65 -29.79 24.68
N SER A 412 -7.29 -29.54 23.43
CA SER A 412 -8.07 -28.65 22.55
C SER A 412 -9.37 -29.28 22.04
N ASN A 413 -9.35 -30.57 21.70
CA ASN A 413 -10.51 -31.28 21.12
C ASN A 413 -11.45 -31.88 22.16
N THR A 414 -11.01 -32.08 23.40
CA THR A 414 -11.81 -32.70 24.46
C THR A 414 -12.09 -31.73 25.62
N SER A 415 -12.98 -32.14 26.53
CA SER A 415 -13.23 -31.45 27.79
C SER A 415 -12.58 -32.27 28.90
N THR A 416 -11.26 -32.12 29.04
CA THR A 416 -10.43 -32.92 29.97
C THR A 416 -10.92 -32.86 31.42
N HIS A 417 -11.47 -31.72 31.86
CA HIS A 417 -12.12 -31.55 33.17
C HIS A 417 -13.38 -32.38 33.40
N ARG A 418 -13.83 -33.19 32.42
CA ARG A 418 -14.96 -34.12 32.55
C ARG A 418 -14.55 -35.58 32.40
N PHE A 419 -13.24 -35.85 32.34
CA PHE A 419 -12.76 -37.22 32.26
C PHE A 419 -13.09 -37.95 33.55
N ASP A 420 -13.45 -39.22 33.46
CA ASP A 420 -13.51 -40.07 34.64
C ASP A 420 -12.09 -40.35 35.15
N LYS A 421 -12.00 -40.90 36.36
CA LYS A 421 -10.73 -41.15 37.03
C LYS A 421 -9.78 -42.03 36.20
N GLU A 422 -10.32 -42.98 35.44
CA GLU A 422 -9.51 -43.88 34.61
C GLU A 422 -8.95 -43.17 33.37
N THR A 423 -9.78 -42.44 32.64
CA THR A 423 -9.38 -41.67 31.45
C THR A 423 -8.44 -40.52 31.82
N TRP A 424 -8.71 -39.83 32.93
CA TRP A 424 -7.82 -38.84 33.50
C TRP A 424 -6.48 -39.46 33.88
N GLY A 425 -6.48 -40.65 34.49
CA GLY A 425 -5.26 -41.40 34.81
C GLY A 425 -4.33 -41.58 33.62
N TYR A 426 -4.86 -41.97 32.45
CA TYR A 426 -4.04 -42.11 31.23
C TYR A 426 -3.46 -40.78 30.72
N LEU A 427 -4.22 -39.68 30.78
CA LEU A 427 -3.72 -38.35 30.43
C LEU A 427 -2.71 -37.85 31.47
N ASN A 428 -2.93 -38.15 32.74
CA ASN A 428 -2.07 -37.76 33.85
C ASN A 428 -0.71 -38.49 33.83
N ASP A 429 -0.71 -39.75 33.39
CA ASP A 429 0.51 -40.50 33.12
C ASP A 429 1.34 -39.85 31.99
N LEU A 430 0.66 -39.29 30.97
CA LEU A 430 1.33 -38.52 29.93
C LEU A 430 1.96 -37.24 30.50
N PHE A 431 1.25 -36.50 31.36
CA PHE A 431 1.82 -35.34 32.07
C PHE A 431 3.04 -35.72 32.92
N SER A 432 2.97 -36.83 33.65
CA SER A 432 4.08 -37.37 34.42
C SER A 432 5.28 -37.72 33.53
N SER A 433 5.05 -38.37 32.37
CA SER A 433 6.11 -38.71 31.39
C SER A 433 6.76 -37.49 30.69
N MET A 434 6.17 -36.31 30.87
CA MET A 434 6.65 -35.02 30.36
C MET A 434 7.29 -34.18 31.47
N ASP A 435 7.48 -34.75 32.67
CA ASP A 435 8.09 -34.12 33.83
C ASP A 435 7.33 -32.89 34.37
N VAL A 436 6.01 -32.78 34.11
CA VAL A 436 5.18 -31.61 34.50
C VAL A 436 5.18 -31.38 36.01
N TYR A 437 5.16 -32.46 36.79
CA TYR A 437 5.16 -32.46 38.27
C TYR A 437 6.54 -32.34 38.92
N SER A 438 7.62 -32.22 38.15
CA SER A 438 8.99 -32.07 38.67
C SER A 438 9.43 -30.59 38.70
N GLU A 439 10.60 -30.25 39.25
CA GLU A 439 11.16 -28.89 39.17
C GLU A 439 11.78 -28.54 37.79
N SER A 440 11.67 -29.42 36.80
CA SER A 440 12.18 -29.24 35.43
C SER A 440 11.68 -27.95 34.75
N ASP A 441 12.58 -27.32 33.97
CA ASP A 441 12.32 -26.18 33.08
C ASP A 441 11.41 -26.51 31.89
N LYS A 442 11.13 -27.80 31.62
CA LYS A 442 10.21 -28.22 30.55
C LYS A 442 8.76 -27.93 30.97
N LEU A 443 8.26 -26.76 30.60
CA LEU A 443 6.94 -26.27 30.99
C LEU A 443 5.99 -26.09 29.79
N ASP A 444 4.86 -26.79 29.79
CA ASP A 444 3.72 -26.51 28.91
C ASP A 444 2.53 -26.02 29.76
N GLN A 445 2.15 -24.76 29.58
CA GLN A 445 1.10 -24.12 30.37
C GLN A 445 -0.30 -24.71 30.11
N ASN A 446 -0.54 -25.36 28.96
CA ASN A 446 -1.84 -25.99 28.72
C ASN A 446 -2.02 -27.23 29.60
N CYS A 447 -0.94 -27.98 29.85
CA CYS A 447 -0.94 -29.08 30.81
C CYS A 447 -1.27 -28.59 32.23
N VAL A 448 -0.56 -27.57 32.72
CA VAL A 448 -0.78 -26.94 34.04
C VAL A 448 -2.23 -26.46 34.18
N LYS A 449 -2.74 -25.75 33.17
CA LYS A 449 -4.13 -25.27 33.12
C LYS A 449 -5.15 -26.41 33.13
N SER A 450 -4.88 -27.50 32.42
CA SER A 450 -5.77 -28.67 32.39
C SER A 450 -5.82 -29.38 33.74
N ILE A 451 -4.69 -29.50 34.43
CA ILE A 451 -4.62 -30.10 35.77
C ILE A 451 -5.38 -29.24 36.79
N LEU A 452 -5.11 -27.93 36.81
CA LEU A 452 -5.82 -26.99 37.69
C LEU A 452 -7.33 -27.04 37.45
N LEU A 453 -7.75 -26.98 36.18
CA LEU A 453 -9.17 -27.01 35.84
C LEU A 453 -9.85 -28.33 36.24
N TYR A 454 -9.20 -29.48 36.02
CA TYR A 454 -9.75 -30.78 36.41
C TYR A 454 -9.92 -30.86 37.93
N ASN A 455 -8.87 -30.55 38.70
CA ASN A 455 -8.89 -30.68 40.15
C ASN A 455 -9.91 -29.72 40.79
N VAL A 456 -9.98 -28.47 40.32
CA VAL A 456 -10.96 -27.47 40.83
C VAL A 456 -12.40 -27.87 40.54
N VAL A 457 -12.68 -28.45 39.37
CA VAL A 457 -14.04 -28.89 39.01
C VAL A 457 -14.48 -30.11 39.84
N HIS A 458 -13.56 -31.03 40.14
CA HIS A 458 -13.82 -32.25 40.91
C HIS A 458 -13.63 -32.11 42.43
N ASP A 459 -13.41 -30.89 42.92
CA ASP A 459 -13.14 -30.61 44.34
C ASP A 459 -11.92 -31.40 44.89
N GLU A 460 -10.95 -31.73 44.02
CA GLU A 460 -9.67 -32.34 44.38
C GLU A 460 -8.64 -31.26 44.73
N SER A 461 -7.67 -31.57 45.59
CA SER A 461 -6.59 -30.65 45.92
C SER A 461 -5.70 -30.39 44.70
N VAL A 462 -5.42 -29.10 44.41
CA VAL A 462 -4.44 -28.73 43.40
C VAL A 462 -3.03 -28.93 44.01
N PRO A 463 -2.13 -29.70 43.37
CA PRO A 463 -0.79 -29.90 43.90
C PRO A 463 -0.01 -28.57 43.96
N GLU A 464 0.73 -28.36 45.05
CA GLU A 464 1.48 -27.11 45.30
C GLU A 464 2.44 -26.75 44.15
N ILE A 465 3.10 -27.76 43.55
CA ILE A 465 4.01 -27.54 42.41
C ILE A 465 3.27 -27.03 41.15
N ILE A 466 2.02 -27.44 40.96
CA ILE A 466 1.17 -26.97 39.84
C ILE A 466 0.71 -25.55 40.11
N GLU A 467 0.33 -25.24 41.35
CA GLU A 467 -0.09 -23.89 41.77
C GLU A 467 1.07 -22.87 41.69
N LYS A 468 2.31 -23.30 42.01
CA LYS A 468 3.55 -22.51 41.83
C LYS A 468 3.90 -22.28 40.36
N LYS A 469 3.73 -23.30 39.50
CA LYS A 469 4.02 -23.22 38.05
C LYS A 469 2.94 -22.52 37.23
N PHE A 470 1.78 -22.23 37.82
CA PHE A 470 0.67 -21.61 37.13
C PHE A 470 0.98 -20.14 36.78
N TYR A 471 1.12 -19.88 35.48
CA TYR A 471 1.10 -18.51 34.97
C TYR A 471 -0.35 -18.06 34.86
N PHE A 472 -0.70 -16.99 35.57
CA PHE A 472 -2.09 -16.56 35.71
C PHE A 472 -2.77 -16.35 34.35
N ASP A 473 -3.92 -16.98 34.21
CA ASP A 473 -4.80 -16.90 33.04
C ASP A 473 -6.24 -16.83 33.56
N THR A 474 -7.07 -16.00 32.95
CA THR A 474 -8.47 -15.83 33.38
C THR A 474 -9.35 -17.02 32.98
N PHE A 475 -8.85 -17.99 32.21
CA PHE A 475 -9.62 -19.11 31.65
C PHE A 475 -10.79 -18.68 30.75
N LYS A 476 -10.72 -17.49 30.15
CA LYS A 476 -11.73 -16.93 29.23
C LYS A 476 -12.15 -17.89 28.12
N THR A 477 -11.21 -18.67 27.57
CA THR A 477 -11.47 -19.63 26.49
C THR A 477 -12.22 -20.88 26.99
N SER A 478 -11.96 -21.31 28.22
CA SER A 478 -12.58 -22.47 28.86
C SER A 478 -13.96 -22.17 29.44
N GLN A 479 -14.26 -20.91 29.78
CA GLN A 479 -15.54 -20.47 30.34
C GLN A 479 -16.76 -20.99 29.55
N LYS A 480 -16.67 -21.05 28.21
CA LYS A 480 -17.77 -21.52 27.35
C LYS A 480 -18.05 -23.03 27.46
N LYS A 481 -17.11 -23.81 27.99
CA LYS A 481 -17.21 -25.28 28.13
C LYS A 481 -17.72 -25.72 29.51
N LEU A 482 -17.79 -24.79 30.48
CA LEU A 482 -18.19 -25.03 31.87
C LEU A 482 -19.69 -24.72 32.06
N SER A 483 -20.35 -25.46 32.94
CA SER A 483 -21.67 -25.17 33.51
C SER A 483 -21.60 -23.97 34.46
N GLU A 484 -22.75 -23.41 34.86
CA GLU A 484 -22.77 -22.26 35.78
C GLU A 484 -22.15 -22.58 37.14
N GLU A 485 -22.37 -23.79 37.67
CA GLU A 485 -21.74 -24.24 38.92
C GLU A 485 -20.22 -24.38 38.77
N GLU A 486 -19.75 -25.03 37.69
CA GLU A 486 -18.32 -25.15 37.38
C GLU A 486 -17.67 -23.77 37.17
N LYS A 487 -18.39 -22.83 36.54
CA LYS A 487 -17.95 -21.44 36.36
C LYS A 487 -17.75 -20.74 37.70
N ASP A 488 -18.70 -20.87 38.61
CA ASP A 488 -18.60 -20.24 39.93
C ASP A 488 -17.47 -20.86 40.76
N LYS A 489 -17.26 -22.17 40.69
CA LYS A 489 -16.10 -22.84 41.33
C LYS A 489 -14.77 -22.31 40.80
N VAL A 490 -14.60 -22.25 39.47
CA VAL A 490 -13.36 -21.79 38.84
C VAL A 490 -13.12 -20.31 39.10
N PHE A 491 -14.15 -19.45 38.96
CA PHE A 491 -14.03 -18.03 39.28
C PHE A 491 -13.65 -17.82 40.75
N SER A 492 -14.33 -18.52 41.68
CA SER A 492 -14.05 -18.40 43.12
C SER A 492 -12.63 -18.85 43.46
N HIS A 493 -12.14 -19.93 42.84
CA HIS A 493 -10.76 -20.38 43.02
C HIS A 493 -9.76 -19.34 42.51
N LEU A 494 -9.93 -18.82 41.28
CA LEU A 494 -9.03 -17.82 40.70
C LEU A 494 -9.07 -16.49 41.48
N TYR A 495 -10.25 -16.06 41.91
CA TYR A 495 -10.41 -14.87 42.73
C TYR A 495 -9.73 -15.04 44.10
N LYS A 496 -9.90 -16.20 44.74
CA LYS A 496 -9.22 -16.53 46.00
C LYS A 496 -7.70 -16.61 45.82
N TYR A 497 -7.22 -17.20 44.73
CA TYR A 497 -5.79 -17.27 44.37
C TYR A 497 -5.16 -15.87 44.21
N LEU A 498 -5.86 -14.95 43.54
CA LEU A 498 -5.39 -13.58 43.42
C LEU A 498 -5.50 -12.80 44.73
N THR A 499 -6.57 -13.02 45.49
CA THR A 499 -6.77 -12.37 46.80
C THR A 499 -5.69 -12.80 47.79
N SER A 500 -5.37 -14.10 47.87
CA SER A 500 -4.32 -14.60 48.76
C SER A 500 -2.95 -14.06 48.35
N LYS A 501 -2.65 -14.00 47.04
CA LYS A 501 -1.43 -13.34 46.55
C LYS A 501 -1.38 -11.87 46.96
N LEU A 502 -2.48 -11.13 46.78
CA LEU A 502 -2.54 -9.72 47.15
C LEU A 502 -2.34 -9.50 48.66
N ASP A 503 -2.96 -10.34 49.50
CA ASP A 503 -2.87 -10.26 50.96
C ASP A 503 -1.46 -10.63 51.48
N THR A 504 -0.72 -11.49 50.76
CA THR A 504 0.67 -11.81 51.13
C THR A 504 1.67 -10.71 50.80
N ILE A 505 1.32 -9.78 49.91
CA ILE A 505 2.21 -8.68 49.51
C ILE A 505 2.16 -7.59 50.59
N LYS A 506 3.24 -7.45 51.36
CA LYS A 506 3.45 -6.31 52.25
C LYS A 506 4.22 -5.25 51.49
N ILE A 507 3.59 -4.12 51.19
CA ILE A 507 4.17 -3.06 50.36
C ILE A 507 5.13 -2.20 51.21
N ASN A 508 6.42 -2.52 51.17
CA ASN A 508 7.48 -1.74 51.80
C ASN A 508 8.37 -1.04 50.76
N ASP A 509 8.50 -1.64 49.57
CA ASP A 509 9.31 -1.10 48.48
C ASP A 509 8.57 -0.99 47.14
N LYS A 510 9.29 -0.47 46.14
CA LYS A 510 8.78 -0.22 44.79
C LYS A 510 8.47 -1.51 44.01
N LYS A 511 9.16 -2.62 44.29
CA LYS A 511 8.96 -3.90 43.60
C LYS A 511 7.67 -4.55 44.10
N GLU A 512 7.50 -4.62 45.41
CA GLU A 512 6.29 -5.14 46.05
C GLU A 512 5.05 -4.33 45.67
N PHE A 513 5.20 -3.01 45.49
CA PHE A 513 4.14 -2.16 44.94
C PHE A 513 3.72 -2.57 43.52
N ASN A 514 4.68 -2.79 42.62
CA ASN A 514 4.39 -3.21 41.25
C ASN A 514 3.73 -4.59 41.22
N ASP A 515 4.21 -5.52 42.04
CA ASP A 515 3.61 -6.85 42.18
C ASP A 515 2.13 -6.75 42.62
N ALA A 516 1.81 -5.83 43.55
CA ALA A 516 0.43 -5.58 43.97
C ALA A 516 -0.44 -4.98 42.83
N VAL A 517 0.11 -4.05 42.04
CA VAL A 517 -0.57 -3.45 40.88
C VAL A 517 -0.83 -4.48 39.80
N ASP A 518 0.11 -5.37 39.53
CA ASP A 518 -0.04 -6.46 38.56
C ASP A 518 -1.12 -7.45 39.00
N VAL A 519 -1.14 -7.82 40.28
CA VAL A 519 -2.20 -8.68 40.85
C VAL A 519 -3.57 -8.00 40.75
N LEU A 520 -3.70 -6.71 41.08
CA LEU A 520 -4.96 -5.97 40.92
C LEU A 520 -5.40 -5.88 39.46
N THR A 521 -4.48 -5.67 38.54
CA THR A 521 -4.77 -5.65 37.10
C THR A 521 -5.31 -7.01 36.65
N ASN A 522 -4.70 -8.10 37.12
CA ASN A 522 -5.20 -9.45 36.89
C ASN A 522 -6.59 -9.69 37.50
N MET A 523 -6.89 -9.16 38.69
CA MET A 523 -8.23 -9.22 39.28
C MET A 523 -9.27 -8.48 38.43
N LEU A 524 -8.94 -7.29 37.94
CA LEU A 524 -9.83 -6.51 37.08
C LEU A 524 -10.06 -7.20 35.72
N ASN A 525 -9.01 -7.78 35.12
CA ASN A 525 -9.14 -8.57 33.90
C ASN A 525 -10.01 -9.83 34.12
N LEU A 526 -9.87 -10.49 35.27
CA LEU A 526 -10.74 -11.60 35.66
C LEU A 526 -12.21 -11.15 35.73
N LEU A 527 -12.52 -10.01 36.34
CA LEU A 527 -13.89 -9.49 36.37
C LEU A 527 -14.43 -9.22 34.96
N VAL A 528 -13.63 -8.61 34.08
CA VAL A 528 -14.04 -8.35 32.69
C VAL A 528 -14.32 -9.64 31.93
N ASP A 529 -13.39 -10.59 31.99
CA ASP A 529 -13.51 -11.85 31.24
C ASP A 529 -14.66 -12.73 31.74
N TRP A 530 -15.04 -12.58 33.01
CA TRP A 530 -16.15 -13.30 33.63
C TRP A 530 -17.46 -12.50 33.71
N ASN A 531 -17.54 -11.33 33.06
CA ASN A 531 -18.71 -10.45 33.05
C ASN A 531 -19.23 -10.08 34.44
N ARG A 532 -18.33 -9.84 35.39
CA ARG A 532 -18.65 -9.34 36.73
C ARG A 532 -18.47 -7.82 36.77
N GLU A 533 -19.34 -7.11 37.50
CA GLU A 533 -19.22 -5.66 37.62
C GLU A 533 -18.38 -5.26 38.83
N LEU A 534 -17.50 -4.27 38.67
CA LEU A 534 -16.56 -3.84 39.71
C LEU A 534 -17.27 -3.35 41.00
N GLN A 535 -18.48 -2.81 40.88
CA GLN A 535 -19.28 -2.34 42.01
C GLN A 535 -19.62 -3.47 43.01
N ASP A 536 -19.70 -4.72 42.55
CA ASP A 536 -20.04 -5.88 43.38
C ASP A 536 -18.82 -6.38 44.19
N PHE A 537 -17.63 -5.83 43.91
CA PHE A 537 -16.36 -6.22 44.55
C PHE A 537 -15.70 -5.00 45.23
N PRO A 538 -16.31 -4.45 46.30
CA PRO A 538 -15.82 -3.23 46.97
C PRO A 538 -14.43 -3.38 47.58
N VAL A 539 -13.99 -4.62 47.84
CA VAL A 539 -12.63 -4.91 48.32
C VAL A 539 -11.59 -4.46 47.29
N ILE A 540 -11.83 -4.70 46.00
CA ILE A 540 -10.92 -4.27 44.93
C ILE A 540 -10.87 -2.74 44.88
N LEU A 541 -12.02 -2.06 44.92
CA LEU A 541 -12.07 -0.59 44.94
C LEU A 541 -11.31 0.00 46.14
N ARG A 542 -11.47 -0.59 47.33
CA ARG A 542 -10.74 -0.18 48.53
C ARG A 542 -9.23 -0.37 48.35
N LYS A 543 -8.80 -1.50 47.78
CA LYS A 543 -7.39 -1.77 47.50
C LYS A 543 -6.80 -0.83 46.46
N VAL A 544 -7.54 -0.47 45.41
CA VAL A 544 -7.13 0.57 44.46
C VAL A 544 -6.89 1.91 45.18
N LYS A 545 -7.82 2.34 46.05
CA LYS A 545 -7.67 3.56 46.85
C LYS A 545 -6.49 3.49 47.82
N GLU A 546 -6.27 2.34 48.45
CA GLU A 546 -5.13 2.09 49.34
C GLU A 546 -3.78 2.22 48.58
N ILE A 547 -3.67 1.60 47.41
CA ILE A 547 -2.48 1.70 46.55
C ILE A 547 -2.21 3.15 46.13
N ILE A 548 -3.26 3.91 45.78
CA ILE A 548 -3.13 5.33 45.45
C ILE A 548 -2.58 6.11 46.65
N GLN A 549 -3.13 5.89 47.84
CA GLN A 549 -2.67 6.56 49.06
C GLN A 549 -1.22 6.22 49.40
N ILE A 550 -0.82 4.95 49.26
CA ILE A 550 0.56 4.51 49.47
C ILE A 550 1.50 5.19 48.46
N SER A 551 1.12 5.20 47.19
CA SER A 551 1.89 5.85 46.13
C SER A 551 2.10 7.35 46.39
N LEU A 552 1.04 8.07 46.77
CA LEU A 552 1.09 9.49 47.09
C LEU A 552 1.94 9.77 48.33
N LYS A 553 1.76 8.99 49.41
CA LYS A 553 2.52 9.13 50.66
C LYS A 553 4.01 8.92 50.45
N ASN A 554 4.38 7.92 49.66
CA ASN A 554 5.78 7.57 49.40
C ASN A 554 6.38 8.31 48.20
N LYS A 555 5.60 9.17 47.51
CA LYS A 555 6.01 9.89 46.28
C LYS A 555 6.55 8.96 45.20
N TRP A 556 5.87 7.85 45.00
CA TRP A 556 6.22 6.84 44.01
C TRP A 556 5.68 7.21 42.62
N ASP A 557 6.52 7.05 41.61
CA ASP A 557 6.32 7.51 40.23
C ASP A 557 5.83 6.42 39.25
N GLN A 558 5.50 5.24 39.78
CA GLN A 558 5.03 4.08 39.03
C GLN A 558 3.72 4.36 38.28
N ASP A 559 3.64 3.84 37.06
CA ASP A 559 2.43 3.96 36.23
C ASP A 559 1.35 2.95 36.68
N ILE A 560 0.29 3.47 37.30
CA ILE A 560 -0.89 2.70 37.72
C ILE A 560 -2.07 2.84 36.75
N SER A 561 -1.85 3.43 35.56
CA SER A 561 -2.93 3.72 34.61
C SER A 561 -3.61 2.47 34.04
N MET A 562 -2.94 1.32 34.09
CA MET A 562 -3.52 0.03 33.68
C MET A 562 -4.78 -0.30 34.49
N VAL A 563 -4.82 0.05 35.78
CA VAL A 563 -5.97 -0.16 36.67
C VAL A 563 -7.18 0.66 36.25
N TYR A 564 -6.97 1.90 35.78
CA TYR A 564 -8.04 2.82 35.38
C TYR A 564 -8.56 2.57 33.95
N ASN A 565 -7.70 2.00 33.09
CA ASN A 565 -7.98 1.84 31.67
C ASN A 565 -8.59 0.49 31.26
N VAL A 566 -8.84 -0.42 32.21
CA VAL A 566 -9.39 -1.77 31.93
C VAL A 566 -10.76 -1.73 31.24
N LYS A 567 -11.71 -0.92 31.73
CA LYS A 567 -13.06 -0.80 31.15
C LYS A 567 -13.60 0.64 31.28
N ASN A 568 -14.00 1.23 30.15
CA ASN A 568 -14.46 2.63 30.10
C ASN A 568 -15.65 2.94 31.05
N SER A 569 -16.55 1.98 31.28
CA SER A 569 -17.72 2.18 32.15
C SER A 569 -17.35 2.33 33.62
N TRP A 570 -16.22 1.75 34.06
CA TRP A 570 -15.77 1.80 35.45
C TRP A 570 -15.07 3.11 35.82
N ARG A 571 -14.63 3.90 34.84
CA ARG A 571 -13.96 5.19 35.07
C ARG A 571 -14.80 6.17 35.89
N LYS A 572 -16.13 6.06 35.83
CA LYS A 572 -17.05 6.89 36.65
C LYS A 572 -16.89 6.60 38.16
N LEU A 573 -16.58 5.36 38.53
CA LEU A 573 -16.41 4.94 39.92
C LEU A 573 -15.09 5.42 40.53
N LEU A 574 -14.14 5.82 39.67
CA LEU A 574 -12.79 6.27 40.02
C LEU A 574 -12.52 7.69 39.49
N PHE A 575 -13.57 8.50 39.31
CA PHE A 575 -13.45 9.83 38.72
C PHE A 575 -12.66 10.78 39.61
N GLU A 576 -12.90 10.74 40.92
CA GLU A 576 -12.19 11.57 41.91
C GLU A 576 -10.69 11.29 41.85
N GLU A 577 -10.30 10.03 41.70
CA GLU A 577 -8.89 9.61 41.63
C GLU A 577 -8.28 9.66 40.23
N SER A 578 -9.03 10.15 39.22
CA SER A 578 -8.66 10.02 37.80
C SER A 578 -7.35 10.73 37.42
N ILE A 579 -7.02 11.86 38.08
CA ILE A 579 -5.78 12.61 37.83
C ILE A 579 -4.55 11.81 38.28
N VAL A 580 -4.64 11.12 39.43
CA VAL A 580 -3.53 10.32 39.97
C VAL A 580 -3.41 8.99 39.24
N LEU A 581 -4.54 8.35 38.96
CA LEU A 581 -4.59 7.08 38.24
C LEU A 581 -4.12 7.21 36.79
N SER A 582 -4.42 8.33 36.14
CA SER A 582 -4.05 8.56 34.74
C SER A 582 -3.68 10.03 34.52
N PRO A 583 -2.46 10.44 34.94
CA PRO A 583 -1.99 11.83 34.88
C PRO A 583 -1.75 12.24 33.43
N THR A 584 -2.84 12.70 32.80
CA THR A 584 -2.96 12.99 31.38
C THR A 584 -3.70 14.31 31.19
N GLN A 585 -3.47 14.95 30.05
CA GLN A 585 -4.20 16.16 29.65
C GLN A 585 -5.71 15.91 29.64
N GLU A 586 -6.14 14.71 29.22
CA GLU A 586 -7.54 14.32 29.14
C GLU A 586 -8.19 14.29 30.53
N ALA A 587 -7.49 13.81 31.55
CA ALA A 587 -7.96 13.85 32.94
C ALA A 587 -8.13 15.30 33.43
N CYS A 588 -7.16 16.18 33.19
CA CYS A 588 -7.27 17.60 33.57
C CYS A 588 -8.42 18.31 32.83
N VAL A 589 -8.62 18.03 31.55
CA VAL A 589 -9.75 18.58 30.77
C VAL A 589 -11.08 18.00 31.23
N ASN A 590 -11.11 16.75 31.68
CA ASN A 590 -12.31 16.13 32.25
C ASN A 590 -12.66 16.74 33.61
N ALA A 591 -11.66 17.04 34.45
CA ALA A 591 -11.84 17.83 35.67
C ALA A 591 -12.46 19.19 35.35
N LEU A 592 -11.90 19.96 34.38
CA LEU A 592 -12.51 21.23 33.95
C LEU A 592 -13.98 21.10 33.52
N LYS A 593 -14.37 19.96 32.91
CA LYS A 593 -15.76 19.73 32.44
C LYS A 593 -16.74 19.41 33.57
N HIS A 594 -16.30 18.71 34.60
CA HIS A 594 -17.19 18.08 35.58
C HIS A 594 -16.97 18.60 37.01
N ASP A 595 -15.73 18.66 37.48
CA ASP A 595 -15.37 19.22 38.78
C ASP A 595 -13.94 19.81 38.73
N PRO A 596 -13.81 21.12 38.47
CA PRO A 596 -12.51 21.79 38.43
C PRO A 596 -11.79 21.82 39.79
N LYS A 597 -12.48 21.60 40.91
CA LYS A 597 -11.86 21.60 42.24
C LYS A 597 -10.82 20.48 42.37
N LEU A 598 -10.98 19.39 41.62
CA LEU A 598 -9.98 18.31 41.52
C LEU A 598 -8.60 18.80 41.08
N LEU A 599 -8.52 19.90 40.31
CA LEU A 599 -7.23 20.48 39.93
C LEU A 599 -6.49 21.10 41.11
N GLU A 600 -7.21 21.66 42.09
CA GLU A 600 -6.63 22.16 43.32
C GLU A 600 -6.38 21.01 44.33
N THR A 601 -7.29 20.03 44.40
CA THR A 601 -7.11 18.84 45.24
C THR A 601 -5.82 18.09 44.89
N TYR A 602 -5.52 17.94 43.60
CA TYR A 602 -4.31 17.28 43.08
C TYR A 602 -3.33 18.27 42.47
N LYS A 603 -3.19 19.44 43.09
CA LYS A 603 -2.37 20.54 42.58
C LYS A 603 -0.95 20.13 42.26
N ASN A 604 -0.30 19.36 43.14
CA ASN A 604 1.09 18.94 42.97
C ASN A 604 1.26 18.04 41.74
N GLU A 605 0.32 17.11 41.53
CA GLU A 605 0.32 16.18 40.40
C GLU A 605 0.03 16.91 39.09
N VAL A 606 -0.93 17.85 39.11
CA VAL A 606 -1.25 18.69 37.95
C VAL A 606 -0.09 19.62 37.61
N GLU A 607 0.55 20.26 38.60
CA GLU A 607 1.74 21.09 38.39
C GLU A 607 2.92 20.28 37.86
N SER A 608 3.19 19.11 38.44
CA SER A 608 4.21 18.17 37.93
C SER A 608 3.94 17.79 36.47
N LEU A 609 2.67 17.53 36.13
CA LEU A 609 2.25 17.25 34.76
C LEU A 609 2.42 18.47 33.84
N CYS A 610 2.06 19.67 34.30
CA CYS A 610 2.27 20.95 33.58
C CYS A 610 3.76 21.20 33.28
N LEU A 611 4.64 20.79 34.19
CA LEU A 611 6.09 20.99 34.11
C LEU A 611 6.83 19.80 33.44
N ASN A 612 6.10 18.79 32.98
CA ASN A 612 6.68 17.63 32.30
C ASN A 612 6.75 17.85 30.78
N TYR A 613 7.96 18.08 30.27
CA TYR A 613 8.17 18.31 28.83
C TYR A 613 7.84 17.08 27.96
N ASN A 614 7.92 15.87 28.50
CA ASN A 614 7.59 14.64 27.77
C ASN A 614 6.06 14.42 27.65
N LYS A 615 5.24 15.17 28.42
CA LYS A 615 3.78 15.05 28.47
C LYS A 615 3.11 16.44 28.33
N LEU A 616 3.30 17.09 27.18
CA LEU A 616 2.76 18.44 26.96
C LEU A 616 1.23 18.51 27.02
N ILE A 617 0.69 19.33 27.92
CA ILE A 617 -0.75 19.50 28.16
C ILE A 617 -1.37 20.73 27.43
N ILE A 618 -1.01 20.91 26.16
CA ILE A 618 -1.33 22.09 25.34
C ILE A 618 -2.84 22.38 25.28
N HIS A 619 -3.69 21.36 25.11
CA HIS A 619 -5.15 21.54 25.01
C HIS A 619 -5.75 22.05 26.31
N PHE A 620 -5.28 21.54 27.45
CA PHE A 620 -5.69 22.00 28.77
C PHE A 620 -5.34 23.48 28.96
N LEU A 621 -4.09 23.86 28.73
CA LEU A 621 -3.64 25.26 28.87
C LEU A 621 -4.40 26.22 27.93
N LYS A 622 -4.71 25.79 26.70
CA LYS A 622 -5.55 26.58 25.78
C LYS A 622 -6.97 26.79 26.32
N LYS A 623 -7.56 25.79 26.99
CA LYS A 623 -8.89 25.95 27.62
C LYS A 623 -8.84 26.88 28.82
N VAL A 624 -7.80 26.75 29.64
CA VAL A 624 -7.54 27.61 30.79
C VAL A 624 -7.37 29.07 30.35
N ARG A 625 -6.54 29.34 29.34
CA ARG A 625 -6.36 30.68 28.76
C ARG A 625 -7.67 31.31 28.30
N ILE A 626 -8.56 30.55 27.66
CA ILE A 626 -9.82 31.09 27.12
C ILE A 626 -10.83 31.34 28.25
N TYR A 627 -11.09 30.36 29.11
CA TYR A 627 -12.25 30.39 30.03
C TYR A 627 -11.93 30.81 31.47
N TRP A 628 -10.65 30.79 31.86
CA TRP A 628 -10.14 31.24 33.15
C TRP A 628 -8.93 32.18 33.01
N PRO A 629 -9.01 33.23 32.17
CA PRO A 629 -7.86 34.11 31.89
C PRO A 629 -7.34 34.84 33.13
N GLN A 630 -8.21 35.14 34.10
CA GLN A 630 -7.89 35.92 35.29
C GLN A 630 -7.53 35.08 36.53
N SER A 631 -7.90 33.80 36.56
CA SER A 631 -7.61 32.88 37.67
C SER A 631 -6.56 31.83 37.29
N LEU A 632 -6.99 30.62 36.92
CA LEU A 632 -6.09 29.49 36.63
C LEU A 632 -4.98 29.84 35.63
N ALA A 633 -5.28 30.63 34.58
CA ALA A 633 -4.25 31.01 33.60
C ALA A 633 -3.16 31.89 34.22
N ASN A 634 -3.52 32.80 35.12
CA ASN A 634 -2.56 33.65 35.82
C ASN A 634 -1.75 32.85 36.85
N ASP A 635 -2.36 31.89 37.53
CA ASP A 635 -1.66 31.02 38.47
C ASP A 635 -0.59 30.18 37.74
N TYR A 636 -0.95 29.55 36.62
CA TYR A 636 0.02 28.80 35.82
C TYR A 636 1.07 29.69 35.17
N LYS A 637 0.75 30.93 34.76
CA LYS A 637 1.77 31.89 34.30
C LYS A 637 2.82 32.14 35.37
N LYS A 638 2.40 32.40 36.62
CA LYS A 638 3.31 32.61 37.76
C LYS A 638 4.17 31.37 38.01
N ILE A 639 3.55 30.19 38.02
CA ILE A 639 4.27 28.92 38.17
C ILE A 639 5.33 28.77 37.08
N PHE A 640 4.99 28.99 35.82
CA PHE A 640 5.95 28.84 34.72
C PHE A 640 7.08 29.88 34.78
N PHE A 641 6.79 31.14 35.12
CA PHE A 641 7.84 32.15 35.33
C PHE A 641 8.82 31.76 36.45
N ASN A 642 8.30 31.28 37.59
CA ASN A 642 9.11 30.85 38.72
C ASN A 642 9.99 29.63 38.41
N LYS A 643 9.67 28.87 37.35
CA LYS A 643 10.34 27.63 36.96
C LYS A 643 11.27 27.79 35.74
N LEU A 644 11.48 29.02 35.25
CA LEU A 644 12.40 29.28 34.14
C LEU A 644 13.86 29.04 34.54
N ASP A 645 14.22 29.29 35.80
CA ASP A 645 15.59 29.16 36.29
C ASP A 645 15.95 27.72 36.73
N GLU A 646 15.04 26.75 36.57
CA GLU A 646 15.23 25.37 36.97
C GLU A 646 15.64 24.46 35.79
N LYS A 647 16.80 23.79 35.91
CA LYS A 647 17.41 22.95 34.84
C LYS A 647 16.50 21.86 34.24
N ILE A 648 15.51 21.36 34.97
CA ILE A 648 14.65 20.25 34.51
C ILE A 648 13.33 20.75 33.90
N THR A 649 12.74 21.79 34.49
CA THR A 649 11.35 22.19 34.25
C THR A 649 11.21 23.35 33.26
N TYR A 650 12.31 24.07 32.97
CA TYR A 650 12.30 25.24 32.07
C TYR A 650 11.70 24.94 30.70
N LYS A 651 11.89 23.72 30.15
CA LYS A 651 11.39 23.37 28.81
C LYS A 651 9.87 23.43 28.71
N ALA A 652 9.20 22.82 29.69
CA ALA A 652 7.75 22.83 29.78
C ALA A 652 7.23 24.22 30.15
N ALA A 653 7.94 24.94 31.03
CA ALA A 653 7.61 26.31 31.40
C ALA A 653 7.58 27.27 30.20
N VAL A 654 8.61 27.24 29.34
CA VAL A 654 8.66 28.06 28.12
C VAL A 654 7.50 27.75 27.18
N VAL A 655 7.18 26.46 26.98
CA VAL A 655 6.02 26.05 26.16
C VAL A 655 4.70 26.58 26.76
N GLY A 656 4.54 26.44 28.07
CA GLY A 656 3.38 26.94 28.81
C GLY A 656 3.21 28.45 28.66
N LEU A 657 4.29 29.23 28.82
CA LEU A 657 4.30 30.68 28.62
C LEU A 657 3.97 31.07 27.19
N CYS A 658 4.55 30.41 26.17
CA CYS A 658 4.21 30.67 24.78
C CYS A 658 2.70 30.52 24.52
N ILE A 659 2.03 29.57 25.19
CA ILE A 659 0.58 29.36 25.06
C ILE A 659 -0.23 30.41 25.83
N LEU A 660 0.18 30.77 27.04
CA LEU A 660 -0.61 31.56 27.99
C LEU A 660 -0.39 33.09 27.88
N LEU A 661 0.79 33.55 27.47
CA LEU A 661 1.12 34.97 27.42
C LEU A 661 0.34 35.73 26.33
N SER A 662 0.11 37.03 26.60
CA SER A 662 -0.40 37.98 25.60
C SER A 662 0.67 38.25 24.53
N LYS A 663 0.30 38.93 23.44
CA LYS A 663 1.25 39.28 22.37
C LYS A 663 2.35 40.21 22.91
N ASN A 664 2.00 41.23 23.69
CA ASN A 664 2.98 42.14 24.30
C ASN A 664 3.86 41.44 25.35
N ASP A 665 3.29 40.63 26.24
CA ASP A 665 4.09 39.92 27.25
C ASP A 665 5.07 38.93 26.62
N LEU A 666 4.64 38.23 25.56
CA LEU A 666 5.52 37.34 24.81
C LEU A 666 6.62 38.12 24.08
N SER A 667 6.30 39.28 23.51
CA SER A 667 7.30 40.15 22.89
C SER A 667 8.38 40.57 23.89
N ASN A 668 7.98 40.94 25.11
CA ASN A 668 8.92 41.27 26.19
C ASN A 668 9.81 40.06 26.55
N LEU A 669 9.23 38.85 26.61
CA LEU A 669 9.99 37.63 26.85
C LEU A 669 10.99 37.34 25.72
N ILE A 670 10.56 37.48 24.46
CA ILE A 670 11.40 37.33 23.27
C ILE A 670 12.59 38.28 23.36
N HIS A 671 12.34 39.58 23.53
CA HIS A 671 13.39 40.62 23.57
C HIS A 671 14.37 40.43 24.74
N LYS A 672 13.88 39.97 25.89
CA LYS A 672 14.73 39.68 27.06
C LYS A 672 15.77 38.59 26.77
N TYR A 673 15.42 37.57 25.99
CA TYR A 673 16.27 36.40 25.74
C TYR A 673 16.77 36.33 24.28
N VAL A 674 16.86 37.45 23.56
CA VAL A 674 17.48 37.45 22.23
C VAL A 674 18.97 37.16 22.37
N PRO A 675 19.55 36.26 21.54
CA PRO A 675 20.99 36.06 21.55
C PRO A 675 21.74 37.31 21.05
N SER A 676 22.70 37.75 21.86
CA SER A 676 23.67 38.80 21.52
C SER A 676 24.78 38.31 20.59
N GLU A 677 25.13 37.03 20.70
CA GLU A 677 26.28 36.39 20.06
C GLU A 677 25.88 35.42 18.93
N TYR A 678 26.83 35.17 18.01
CA TYR A 678 26.61 34.30 16.83
C TYR A 678 27.07 32.85 17.03
N LYS A 679 28.04 32.61 17.91
CA LYS A 679 28.55 31.27 18.20
C LYS A 679 28.14 30.87 19.61
N ILE A 680 27.70 29.63 19.75
CA ILE A 680 27.41 29.06 21.08
C ILE A 680 28.72 28.58 21.67
N ASP A 681 29.02 29.00 22.91
CA ASP A 681 30.11 28.40 23.67
C ASP A 681 29.66 27.03 24.20
N TRP A 682 30.05 25.98 23.49
CA TRP A 682 29.71 24.62 23.85
C TRP A 682 30.42 24.13 25.11
N SER A 683 31.46 24.83 25.59
CA SER A 683 32.11 24.52 26.87
C SER A 683 31.21 24.85 28.07
N GLN A 684 30.21 25.74 27.87
CA GLN A 684 29.23 26.16 28.88
C GLN A 684 27.84 25.54 28.65
N SER A 685 27.77 24.29 28.16
CA SER A 685 26.50 23.64 27.77
C SER A 685 25.42 23.54 28.87
N GLU A 686 25.78 23.73 30.14
CA GLU A 686 24.86 23.78 31.29
C GLU A 686 24.30 25.17 31.63
N ASP A 687 24.65 26.21 30.87
CA ASP A 687 24.09 27.55 31.06
C ASP A 687 22.57 27.54 30.85
N ILE A 688 21.84 27.91 31.89
CA ILE A 688 20.37 27.97 31.91
C ILE A 688 19.88 29.01 30.90
N GLU A 689 20.59 30.13 30.77
CA GLU A 689 20.21 31.19 29.85
C GLU A 689 20.30 30.72 28.39
N LEU A 690 21.43 30.13 27.99
CA LEU A 690 21.59 29.47 26.69
C LEU A 690 20.46 28.46 26.40
N ASN A 691 20.11 27.64 27.38
CA ASN A 691 19.07 26.63 27.24
C ASN A 691 17.66 27.24 27.10
N LEU A 692 17.36 28.31 27.84
CA LEU A 692 16.14 29.10 27.68
C LEU A 692 16.05 29.71 26.28
N ARG A 693 17.12 30.32 25.78
CA ARG A 693 17.18 30.90 24.42
C ARG A 693 16.84 29.85 23.36
N LYS A 694 17.46 28.66 23.43
CA LYS A 694 17.20 27.52 22.53
C LYS A 694 15.73 27.09 22.59
N GLN A 695 15.16 26.99 23.78
CA GLN A 695 13.79 26.52 23.95
C GLN A 695 12.74 27.55 23.52
N ILE A 696 12.97 28.83 23.80
CA ILE A 696 12.10 29.92 23.35
C ILE A 696 12.05 29.88 21.83
N ALA A 697 13.22 29.90 21.17
CA ALA A 697 13.34 29.82 19.72
C ALA A 697 12.53 28.66 19.10
N SER A 698 12.59 27.46 19.69
CA SER A 698 11.90 26.27 19.18
C SER A 698 10.39 26.26 19.42
N SER A 699 9.89 27.09 20.35
CA SER A 699 8.49 27.04 20.83
C SER A 699 7.61 28.20 20.36
N LEU A 700 8.17 29.26 19.76
CA LEU A 700 7.45 30.48 19.35
C LEU A 700 6.20 30.22 18.47
N HIS A 701 6.21 29.19 17.63
CA HIS A 701 5.07 28.87 16.76
C HIS A 701 3.81 28.40 17.51
N LEU A 702 3.92 28.05 18.80
CA LEU A 702 2.79 27.64 19.65
C LEU A 702 1.98 28.83 20.17
N ALA A 703 2.53 30.03 20.10
CA ALA A 703 1.90 31.26 20.58
C ALA A 703 0.66 31.67 19.76
N ARG A 704 -0.21 32.43 20.43
CA ARG A 704 -1.47 32.93 19.86
C ARG A 704 -1.69 34.41 20.24
N PRO A 705 -1.77 35.33 19.27
CA PRO A 705 -1.39 35.14 17.87
C PRO A 705 0.09 34.76 17.72
N GLN A 706 0.49 34.28 16.54
CA GLN A 706 1.91 33.95 16.30
C GLN A 706 2.74 35.24 16.31
N PRO A 707 3.99 35.21 16.81
CA PRO A 707 4.88 36.38 16.73
C PRO A 707 5.20 36.72 15.28
N SER A 708 5.53 37.99 15.04
CA SER A 708 5.89 38.45 13.70
C SER A 708 7.14 37.73 13.17
N PRO A 709 7.29 37.58 11.84
CA PRO A 709 8.49 37.00 11.26
C PRO A 709 9.77 37.71 11.73
N ALA A 710 9.73 39.05 11.86
CA ALA A 710 10.83 39.84 12.40
C ALA A 710 11.23 39.41 13.81
N ALA A 711 10.27 39.22 14.72
CA ALA A 711 10.56 38.79 16.10
C ALA A 711 11.20 37.40 16.16
N VAL A 712 10.79 36.49 15.27
CA VAL A 712 11.36 35.13 15.21
C VAL A 712 12.77 35.14 14.60
N LEU A 713 13.01 36.01 13.61
CA LEU A 713 14.33 36.18 12.99
C LEU A 713 15.39 36.73 13.96
N LEU A 714 15.01 37.34 15.08
CA LEU A 714 15.96 37.76 16.13
C LEU A 714 16.78 36.58 16.67
N PHE A 715 16.21 35.38 16.69
CA PHE A 715 16.88 34.13 17.11
C PHE A 715 17.62 33.42 15.98
N ALA A 716 17.49 33.89 14.74
CA ALA A 716 18.05 33.25 13.56
C ALA A 716 19.51 33.67 13.28
N LYS A 717 20.34 33.72 14.33
CA LYS A 717 21.74 34.17 14.28
C LYS A 717 22.71 33.02 14.54
N GLY A 718 23.66 32.82 13.61
CA GLY A 718 24.73 31.82 13.71
C GLY A 718 24.24 30.44 14.19
N ASP A 719 24.81 29.92 15.27
CA ASP A 719 24.52 28.57 15.78
C ASP A 719 23.09 28.41 16.35
N TYR A 720 22.40 29.52 16.66
CA TYR A 720 21.03 29.51 17.18
C TYR A 720 19.99 29.18 16.10
N LEU A 721 20.34 29.34 14.83
CA LEU A 721 19.44 29.13 13.70
C LEU A 721 18.75 27.77 13.76
N GLN A 722 19.49 26.70 14.02
CA GLN A 722 18.95 25.33 14.06
C GLN A 722 17.80 25.14 15.05
N PHE A 723 17.78 25.90 16.14
CA PHE A 723 16.75 25.80 17.18
C PHE A 723 15.49 26.60 16.81
N VAL A 724 15.63 27.72 16.09
CA VAL A 724 14.47 28.52 15.64
C VAL A 724 13.80 27.96 14.38
N LEU A 725 14.51 27.12 13.60
CA LEU A 725 14.01 26.57 12.34
C LEU A 725 12.59 25.97 12.40
N PRO A 726 12.18 25.19 13.43
CA PRO A 726 10.82 24.68 13.52
C PRO A 726 9.79 25.80 13.61
N SER A 727 10.05 26.81 14.45
CA SER A 727 9.15 27.95 14.61
C SER A 727 9.10 28.83 13.36
N LEU A 728 10.27 29.16 12.81
CA LEU A 728 10.40 29.94 11.59
C LEU A 728 9.65 29.27 10.44
N SER A 729 9.88 27.98 10.22
CA SER A 729 9.21 27.24 9.14
C SER A 729 7.70 27.21 9.32
N ALA A 730 7.21 27.01 10.55
CA ALA A 730 5.78 26.97 10.84
C ALA A 730 5.09 28.32 10.62
N ILE A 731 5.76 29.43 10.97
CA ILE A 731 5.26 30.79 10.77
C ILE A 731 5.30 31.15 9.29
N LEU A 732 6.46 30.99 8.61
CA LEU A 732 6.62 31.31 7.19
C LEU A 732 5.62 30.55 6.31
N HIS A 733 5.39 29.26 6.60
CA HIS A 733 4.40 28.46 5.89
C HIS A 733 2.97 29.01 6.04
N ASN A 734 2.65 29.59 7.19
CA ASN A 734 1.32 30.06 7.52
C ASN A 734 1.03 31.50 7.06
N MET A 735 2.07 32.30 6.76
CA MET A 735 1.93 33.68 6.27
C MET A 735 1.04 33.78 5.03
N SER A 736 0.40 34.95 4.88
CA SER A 736 -0.30 35.32 3.65
C SER A 736 0.69 35.70 2.54
N SER A 737 0.22 35.75 1.28
CA SER A 737 1.06 36.21 0.17
C SER A 737 1.47 37.67 0.32
N VAL A 738 0.60 38.50 0.91
CA VAL A 738 0.91 39.92 1.21
C VAL A 738 2.08 40.02 2.20
N GLN A 739 1.98 39.32 3.34
CA GLN A 739 3.07 39.28 4.33
C GLN A 739 4.35 38.69 3.75
N THR A 740 4.23 37.67 2.89
CA THR A 740 5.41 37.08 2.25
C THR A 740 6.19 38.12 1.45
N ARG A 741 5.52 39.00 0.69
CA ARG A 741 6.22 40.05 -0.07
C ARG A 741 6.97 41.03 0.82
N GLU A 742 6.41 41.37 1.97
CA GLU A 742 7.03 42.27 2.96
C GLU A 742 8.32 41.68 3.54
N TYR A 743 8.33 40.39 3.87
CA TYR A 743 9.46 39.73 4.55
C TYR A 743 10.42 38.98 3.62
N LEU A 744 10.14 38.89 2.32
CA LEU A 744 10.94 38.08 1.41
C LEU A 744 12.33 38.67 1.16
N THR A 745 12.45 39.97 0.89
CA THR A 745 13.76 40.60 0.63
C THR A 745 14.73 40.40 1.80
N PRO A 746 14.35 40.70 3.06
CA PRO A 746 15.22 40.41 4.21
C PRO A 746 15.63 38.94 4.34
N LEU A 747 14.75 38.00 3.98
CA LEU A 747 15.07 36.57 4.00
C LEU A 747 16.04 36.15 2.89
N LEU A 748 15.95 36.79 1.73
CA LEU A 748 16.82 36.50 0.59
C LEU A 748 18.20 37.12 0.72
N ASP A 749 18.34 38.21 1.45
CA ASP A 749 19.64 38.83 1.78
C ASP A 749 20.30 38.21 3.02
N ALA A 750 19.62 37.30 3.71
CA ALA A 750 20.13 36.61 4.89
C ALA A 750 21.18 35.53 4.55
N PRO A 751 21.93 34.99 5.55
CA PRO A 751 22.86 33.90 5.35
C PRO A 751 22.24 32.68 4.65
N VAL A 752 23.09 31.89 3.97
CA VAL A 752 22.72 30.80 3.04
C VAL A 752 21.56 29.92 3.56
N SER A 753 21.60 29.50 4.82
CA SER A 753 20.56 28.64 5.39
C SER A 753 19.19 29.31 5.44
N LEU A 754 19.09 30.59 5.83
CA LEU A 754 17.85 31.36 5.85
C LEU A 754 17.35 31.70 4.44
N GLN A 755 18.28 32.04 3.54
CA GLN A 755 17.97 32.29 2.13
C GLN A 755 17.27 31.08 1.48
N LYS A 756 17.69 29.85 1.79
CA LYS A 756 16.99 28.63 1.36
C LYS A 756 15.52 28.57 1.83
N HIS A 757 15.20 29.06 3.03
CA HIS A 757 13.82 29.15 3.51
C HIS A 757 13.04 30.28 2.82
N GLY A 758 13.68 31.42 2.54
CA GLY A 758 13.13 32.48 1.69
C GLY A 758 12.73 31.96 0.31
N ILE A 759 13.63 31.22 -0.35
CA ILE A 759 13.39 30.60 -1.67
C ILE A 759 12.16 29.67 -1.62
N ARG A 760 12.10 28.74 -0.65
CA ARG A 760 10.95 27.83 -0.50
C ARG A 760 9.64 28.60 -0.27
N THR A 761 9.69 29.66 0.52
CA THR A 761 8.51 30.49 0.83
C THR A 761 8.03 31.25 -0.40
N ALA A 762 8.95 31.77 -1.21
CA ALA A 762 8.63 32.43 -2.47
C ALA A 762 7.85 31.50 -3.41
N PHE A 763 8.40 30.30 -3.71
CA PHE A 763 7.74 29.31 -4.57
C PHE A 763 6.37 28.85 -4.04
N ALA A 764 6.16 28.91 -2.72
CA ALA A 764 4.89 28.52 -2.12
C ALA A 764 3.82 29.63 -2.15
N LYS A 765 4.18 30.90 -2.38
CA LYS A 765 3.29 32.06 -2.12
C LYS A 765 3.20 33.08 -3.26
N LEU A 766 4.21 33.18 -4.11
CA LEU A 766 4.28 34.16 -5.19
C LEU A 766 3.78 33.60 -6.53
N LYS A 767 3.42 34.50 -7.43
CA LYS A 767 3.01 34.15 -8.80
C LYS A 767 4.22 33.87 -9.70
N ARG A 768 3.98 33.24 -10.86
CA ARG A 768 5.01 32.81 -11.82
C ARG A 768 5.88 33.96 -12.30
N ASP A 769 5.27 35.05 -12.74
CA ASP A 769 5.98 36.23 -13.26
C ASP A 769 6.89 36.86 -12.19
N GLU A 770 6.43 36.87 -10.93
CA GLU A 770 7.21 37.35 -9.77
C GLU A 770 8.42 36.43 -9.53
N LEU A 771 8.22 35.10 -9.58
CA LEU A 771 9.29 34.10 -9.40
C LEU A 771 10.34 34.17 -10.50
N LYS A 772 9.91 34.34 -11.76
CA LYS A 772 10.82 34.44 -12.92
C LYS A 772 11.74 35.63 -12.76
N LYS A 773 11.19 36.82 -12.53
CA LYS A 773 11.97 38.03 -12.31
C LYS A 773 12.95 37.88 -11.14
N LEU A 774 12.43 37.42 -9.99
CA LEU A 774 13.21 37.33 -8.76
C LEU A 774 14.40 36.35 -8.88
N PHE A 775 14.18 35.15 -9.41
CA PHE A 775 15.22 34.12 -9.43
C PHE A 775 16.16 34.20 -10.63
N SER A 776 15.78 34.87 -11.71
CA SER A 776 16.75 35.24 -12.76
C SER A 776 17.85 36.14 -12.19
N ASP A 777 17.48 37.18 -11.44
CA ASP A 777 18.44 38.13 -10.87
C ASP A 777 19.34 37.47 -9.81
N ILE A 778 18.76 36.65 -8.92
CA ILE A 778 19.52 35.95 -7.87
C ILE A 778 20.45 34.90 -8.47
N TRP A 779 20.03 34.18 -9.51
CA TRP A 779 20.87 33.15 -10.13
C TRP A 779 22.16 33.71 -10.73
N VAL A 780 22.08 34.89 -11.36
CA VAL A 780 23.22 35.56 -11.99
C VAL A 780 24.17 36.16 -10.94
N THR A 781 23.60 36.76 -9.89
CA THR A 781 24.38 37.48 -8.87
C THR A 781 24.99 36.55 -7.80
N ASN A 782 24.37 35.40 -7.52
CA ASN A 782 24.78 34.52 -6.43
C ASN A 782 25.57 33.29 -6.92
N LYS A 783 26.85 33.21 -6.51
CA LYS A 783 27.76 32.09 -6.84
C LYS A 783 27.72 30.93 -5.84
N ASN A 784 26.91 31.00 -4.78
CA ASN A 784 26.86 29.93 -3.78
C ASN A 784 26.14 28.69 -4.34
N SER A 785 26.88 27.59 -4.51
CA SER A 785 26.37 26.32 -5.08
C SER A 785 25.13 25.78 -4.34
N SER A 786 25.08 25.97 -3.02
CA SER A 786 23.97 25.54 -2.17
C SER A 786 22.68 26.35 -2.40
N ILE A 787 22.80 27.64 -2.74
CA ILE A 787 21.66 28.50 -3.07
C ILE A 787 21.17 28.23 -4.48
N ARG A 788 22.10 28.15 -5.44
CA ARG A 788 21.80 27.75 -6.82
C ARG A 788 21.08 26.40 -6.85
N ALA A 789 21.55 25.41 -6.09
CA ALA A 789 20.86 24.14 -5.94
C ALA A 789 19.43 24.28 -5.40
N ALA A 790 19.21 25.12 -4.39
CA ALA A 790 17.88 25.35 -3.84
C ALA A 790 16.93 25.97 -4.89
N ILE A 791 17.38 26.98 -5.63
CA ILE A 791 16.61 27.62 -6.72
C ILE A 791 16.30 26.60 -7.82
N PHE A 792 17.32 25.85 -8.28
CA PHE A 792 17.19 24.83 -9.31
C PHE A 792 16.17 23.77 -8.94
N ILE A 793 16.29 23.18 -7.74
CA ILE A 793 15.42 22.11 -7.26
C ILE A 793 13.98 22.60 -7.15
N GLN A 794 13.75 23.80 -6.60
CA GLN A 794 12.39 24.34 -6.47
C GLN A 794 11.79 24.66 -7.83
N THR A 795 12.56 25.22 -8.76
CA THR A 795 12.11 25.50 -10.13
C THR A 795 11.72 24.22 -10.87
N LEU A 796 12.54 23.16 -10.78
CA LEU A 796 12.23 21.87 -11.39
C LEU A 796 10.98 21.23 -10.78
N ASN A 797 10.85 21.26 -9.44
CA ASN A 797 9.65 20.75 -8.78
C ASN A 797 8.40 21.56 -9.19
N PHE A 798 8.55 22.87 -9.35
CA PHE A 798 7.48 23.77 -9.79
C PHE A 798 7.08 23.52 -11.24
N LEU A 799 8.04 23.25 -12.14
CA LEU A 799 7.79 22.82 -13.52
C LEU A 799 7.03 21.49 -13.56
N SER A 800 7.40 20.54 -12.70
CA SER A 800 6.83 19.19 -12.67
C SER A 800 5.34 19.14 -12.29
N ILE A 801 4.80 20.22 -11.73
CA ILE A 801 3.37 20.32 -11.35
C ILE A 801 2.55 21.19 -12.32
N GLN A 802 3.16 21.76 -13.36
CA GLN A 802 2.44 22.55 -14.36
C GLN A 802 1.81 21.64 -15.42
N ASN A 803 0.55 21.90 -15.78
CA ASN A 803 -0.15 21.19 -16.86
C ASN A 803 -0.37 22.07 -18.10
N GLU A 804 -0.46 23.39 -17.92
CA GLU A 804 -0.74 24.35 -18.99
C GLU A 804 0.48 24.57 -19.90
N PRO A 805 0.38 24.40 -21.24
CA PRO A 805 1.51 24.53 -22.17
C PRO A 805 2.25 25.88 -22.09
N SER A 806 1.53 26.99 -21.89
CA SER A 806 2.13 28.32 -21.74
C SER A 806 2.95 28.42 -20.44
N SER A 807 2.39 27.94 -19.34
CA SER A 807 3.04 27.89 -18.02
C SER A 807 4.26 26.98 -18.01
N ILE A 808 4.18 25.83 -18.69
CA ILE A 808 5.31 24.90 -18.86
C ILE A 808 6.45 25.60 -19.59
N LYS A 809 6.18 26.27 -20.72
CA LYS A 809 7.20 26.99 -21.50
C LYS A 809 7.87 28.09 -20.68
N GLU A 810 7.09 28.89 -19.95
CA GLU A 810 7.60 30.01 -19.17
C GLU A 810 8.55 29.56 -18.04
N VAL A 811 8.17 28.53 -17.27
CA VAL A 811 9.02 27.97 -16.21
C VAL A 811 10.21 27.23 -16.80
N TRP A 812 10.03 26.58 -17.96
CA TRP A 812 11.10 25.93 -18.70
C TRP A 812 12.16 26.92 -19.16
N GLU A 813 11.78 28.10 -19.67
CA GLU A 813 12.74 29.15 -20.05
C GLU A 813 13.68 29.49 -18.89
N LEU A 814 13.12 29.69 -17.70
CA LEU A 814 13.90 29.96 -16.49
C LEU A 814 14.83 28.79 -16.14
N LEU A 815 14.31 27.56 -16.13
CA LEU A 815 15.11 26.37 -15.81
C LEU A 815 16.19 26.10 -16.86
N SER A 816 15.92 26.34 -18.14
CA SER A 816 16.89 26.19 -19.23
C SER A 816 18.06 27.13 -19.04
N VAL A 817 17.79 28.40 -18.72
CA VAL A 817 18.84 29.38 -18.39
C VAL A 817 19.69 28.90 -17.21
N PHE A 818 19.07 28.27 -16.21
CA PHE A 818 19.84 27.69 -15.10
C PHE A 818 20.75 26.56 -15.56
N ILE A 819 20.25 25.62 -16.36
CA ILE A 819 21.03 24.49 -16.88
C ILE A 819 22.21 24.98 -17.74
N ASP A 820 21.97 25.96 -18.60
CA ASP A 820 22.98 26.52 -19.51
C ASP A 820 24.11 27.24 -18.76
N ASN A 821 23.87 27.65 -17.51
CA ASN A 821 24.83 28.34 -16.65
C ASN A 821 25.42 27.47 -15.53
N LEU A 822 25.19 26.15 -15.55
CA LEU A 822 25.79 25.23 -14.57
C LEU A 822 27.30 25.06 -14.80
N THR A 823 28.06 24.91 -13.72
CA THR A 823 29.51 24.65 -13.76
C THR A 823 29.85 23.31 -13.10
N SER A 824 31.13 22.90 -13.13
CA SER A 824 31.57 21.68 -12.44
C SER A 824 31.58 21.79 -10.90
N GLU A 825 31.40 22.99 -10.36
CA GLU A 825 31.44 23.29 -8.92
C GLU A 825 30.05 23.31 -8.26
N GLU A 826 29.05 22.78 -8.96
CA GLU A 826 27.67 22.75 -8.49
C GLU A 826 27.43 21.66 -7.43
N ASP A 827 26.36 21.83 -6.67
CA ASP A 827 25.95 20.84 -5.66
C ASP A 827 25.48 19.54 -6.33
N LYS A 828 25.97 18.38 -5.85
CA LYS A 828 25.64 17.05 -6.38
C LYS A 828 24.13 16.73 -6.39
N SER A 829 23.34 17.43 -5.57
CA SER A 829 21.88 17.33 -5.60
C SER A 829 21.28 17.80 -6.93
N ILE A 830 21.90 18.74 -7.64
CA ILE A 830 21.51 19.15 -9.00
C ILE A 830 21.69 17.98 -9.96
N TYR A 831 22.83 17.28 -9.92
CA TYR A 831 23.12 16.14 -10.80
C TYR A 831 22.09 15.01 -10.61
N THR A 832 21.71 14.78 -9.36
CA THR A 832 20.66 13.81 -9.00
C THR A 832 19.29 14.21 -9.53
N LYS A 833 19.01 15.51 -9.70
CA LYS A 833 17.75 16.02 -10.24
C LYS A 833 17.72 16.04 -11.77
N LEU A 834 18.83 16.36 -12.41
CA LEU A 834 18.99 16.29 -13.87
C LEU A 834 18.71 14.88 -14.40
N SER A 835 19.06 13.84 -13.64
CA SER A 835 18.76 12.44 -14.01
C SER A 835 17.30 11.99 -13.81
N LYS A 836 16.41 12.84 -13.26
CA LYS A 836 15.00 12.50 -12.97
C LYS A 836 14.04 13.15 -13.99
N VAL A 837 14.04 12.62 -15.20
CA VAL A 837 13.33 13.19 -16.36
C VAL A 837 11.84 12.86 -16.39
N GLU A 838 11.42 11.82 -15.68
CA GLU A 838 10.07 11.24 -15.75
C GLU A 838 9.00 12.23 -15.26
N LYS A 839 9.39 13.13 -14.35
CA LYS A 839 8.51 14.14 -13.76
C LYS A 839 8.38 15.41 -14.59
N VAL A 840 9.22 15.59 -15.61
CA VAL A 840 9.20 16.78 -16.46
C VAL A 840 8.07 16.64 -17.49
N PRO A 841 7.27 17.68 -17.78
CA PRO A 841 6.22 17.60 -18.80
C PRO A 841 6.77 17.24 -20.20
N MET A 842 6.06 16.37 -20.95
CA MET A 842 6.54 15.84 -22.23
C MET A 842 6.93 16.92 -23.24
N LEU A 843 6.23 18.07 -23.23
CA LEU A 843 6.50 19.22 -24.10
C LEU A 843 7.96 19.71 -24.06
N VAL A 844 8.62 19.60 -22.90
CA VAL A 844 10.01 20.08 -22.71
C VAL A 844 10.96 18.98 -22.24
N ARG A 845 10.44 17.78 -21.96
CA ARG A 845 11.21 16.63 -21.46
C ARG A 845 12.34 16.20 -22.41
N PRO A 846 12.18 16.11 -23.74
CA PRO A 846 13.29 15.76 -24.64
C PRO A 846 14.44 16.77 -24.58
N ILE A 847 14.13 18.07 -24.57
CA ILE A 847 15.12 19.15 -24.50
C ILE A 847 15.82 19.15 -23.14
N PHE A 848 15.07 18.96 -22.05
CA PHE A 848 15.62 18.80 -20.72
C PHE A 848 16.57 17.60 -20.63
N TRP A 849 16.19 16.45 -21.20
CA TRP A 849 17.01 15.25 -21.25
C TRP A 849 18.34 15.52 -21.98
N MET A 850 18.30 16.13 -23.17
CA MET A 850 19.51 16.43 -23.95
C MET A 850 20.45 17.40 -23.21
N LYS A 851 19.91 18.49 -22.66
CA LYS A 851 20.72 19.44 -21.86
C LYS A 851 21.32 18.77 -20.62
N SER A 852 20.54 17.93 -19.94
CA SER A 852 20.98 17.17 -18.76
C SER A 852 22.11 16.20 -19.11
N TYR A 853 21.96 15.43 -20.19
CA TYR A 853 22.97 14.49 -20.67
C TYR A 853 24.27 15.22 -21.03
N LYS A 854 24.18 16.28 -21.85
CA LYS A 854 25.32 17.08 -22.29
C LYS A 854 26.12 17.62 -21.10
N PHE A 855 25.42 18.20 -20.13
CA PHE A 855 26.06 18.73 -18.93
C PHE A 855 26.71 17.61 -18.09
N LEU A 856 25.97 16.54 -17.76
CA LEU A 856 26.50 15.46 -16.92
C LEU A 856 27.68 14.71 -17.55
N LYS A 857 27.68 14.55 -18.87
CA LYS A 857 28.79 13.94 -19.62
C LYS A 857 30.02 14.85 -19.67
N SER A 858 29.84 16.18 -19.67
CA SER A 858 30.94 17.16 -19.66
C SER A 858 31.67 17.27 -18.31
N LEU A 859 31.12 16.67 -17.24
CA LEU A 859 31.71 16.76 -15.91
C LEU A 859 32.98 15.90 -15.79
N PRO A 860 33.98 16.33 -14.98
CA PRO A 860 35.19 15.56 -14.75
C PRO A 860 34.92 14.16 -14.14
N PRO A 861 35.78 13.14 -14.40
CA PRO A 861 35.59 11.78 -13.87
C PRO A 861 35.40 11.70 -12.35
N LYS A 862 36.08 12.58 -11.59
CA LYS A 862 35.95 12.73 -10.13
C LYS A 862 34.51 13.00 -9.65
N SER A 863 33.63 13.51 -10.52
CA SER A 863 32.22 13.78 -10.20
C SER A 863 31.37 12.51 -10.12
N ASN A 864 31.89 11.36 -10.56
CA ASN A 864 31.25 10.03 -10.50
C ASN A 864 29.80 10.04 -11.02
N CYS A 865 29.61 10.47 -12.27
CA CYS A 865 28.28 10.66 -12.88
C CYS A 865 27.73 9.43 -13.62
N GLY A 866 28.43 8.29 -13.59
CA GLY A 866 28.04 7.06 -14.30
C GLY A 866 26.61 6.61 -13.98
N ASP A 867 26.25 6.56 -12.71
CA ASP A 867 24.90 6.20 -12.26
C ASP A 867 23.82 7.16 -12.78
N PHE A 868 24.12 8.45 -12.86
CA PHE A 868 23.16 9.45 -13.35
C PHE A 868 22.95 9.33 -14.86
N LEU A 869 24.01 9.09 -15.62
CA LEU A 869 23.94 8.82 -17.06
C LEU A 869 23.20 7.51 -17.35
N GLY A 870 23.41 6.47 -16.53
CA GLY A 870 22.65 5.22 -16.61
C GLY A 870 21.15 5.42 -16.41
N ARG A 871 20.73 6.27 -15.45
CA ARG A 871 19.32 6.63 -15.26
C ARG A 871 18.73 7.41 -16.43
N LEU A 872 19.49 8.34 -17.01
CA LEU A 872 19.05 9.05 -18.22
C LEU A 872 18.85 8.09 -19.38
N ARG A 873 19.78 7.13 -19.56
CA ARG A 873 19.69 6.09 -20.59
C ARG A 873 18.42 5.25 -20.47
N ASN A 874 18.07 4.84 -19.24
CA ASN A 874 16.87 4.03 -19.00
C ASN A 874 15.55 4.76 -19.32
N ASN A 875 15.56 6.09 -19.46
CA ASN A 875 14.39 6.90 -19.79
C ASN A 875 14.38 7.40 -21.25
N MET A 876 15.36 6.99 -22.04
CA MET A 876 15.55 7.50 -23.40
C MET A 876 14.54 6.92 -24.39
N ASP A 877 14.05 5.70 -24.15
CA ASP A 877 13.11 4.95 -25.00
C ASP A 877 11.79 5.70 -25.23
N ASP A 878 11.24 6.30 -24.19
CA ASP A 878 10.01 7.11 -24.25
C ASP A 878 10.20 8.46 -24.94
N LEU A 879 11.44 8.85 -25.25
CA LEU A 879 11.79 10.15 -25.84
C LEU A 879 12.31 10.05 -27.28
N MET A 880 12.62 8.85 -27.78
CA MET A 880 13.33 8.63 -29.05
C MET A 880 12.74 9.35 -30.26
N GLU A 881 11.42 9.50 -30.33
CA GLU A 881 10.75 10.23 -31.41
C GLU A 881 11.22 11.70 -31.48
N PHE A 882 11.39 12.33 -30.32
CA PHE A 882 11.55 13.78 -30.15
C PHE A 882 12.99 14.25 -29.92
N LEU A 883 13.93 13.31 -29.81
CA LEU A 883 15.34 13.64 -29.62
C LEU A 883 15.96 14.10 -30.95
N ASP A 884 16.94 14.99 -30.83
CA ASP A 884 17.72 15.44 -31.99
C ASP A 884 18.53 14.28 -32.59
N ASN A 885 18.43 14.11 -33.90
CA ASN A 885 18.98 12.94 -34.59
C ASN A 885 20.51 12.90 -34.53
N ASP A 886 21.15 14.07 -34.58
CA ASP A 886 22.59 14.20 -34.65
C ASP A 886 23.17 13.92 -33.26
N PHE A 887 22.57 14.52 -32.24
CA PHE A 887 22.91 14.28 -30.85
C PHE A 887 22.85 12.80 -30.46
N VAL A 888 21.78 12.09 -30.85
CA VAL A 888 21.63 10.66 -30.52
C VAL A 888 22.61 9.80 -31.31
N THR A 889 22.88 10.15 -32.58
CA THR A 889 23.86 9.42 -33.39
C THR A 889 25.26 9.52 -32.78
N ASP A 890 25.67 10.69 -32.33
CA ASP A 890 26.98 10.90 -31.70
C ASP A 890 27.14 10.02 -30.45
N ILE A 891 26.11 9.90 -29.61
CA ILE A 891 26.13 9.02 -28.43
C ILE A 891 26.36 7.56 -28.82
N PHE A 892 25.66 7.07 -29.84
CA PHE A 892 25.80 5.68 -30.28
C PHE A 892 27.16 5.41 -30.90
N MET A 893 27.68 6.34 -31.70
CA MET A 893 28.98 6.21 -32.35
C MET A 893 30.15 6.28 -31.34
N GLU A 894 30.09 7.19 -30.37
CA GLU A 894 31.08 7.27 -29.28
C GLU A 894 31.18 5.93 -28.53
N SER A 895 30.04 5.36 -28.13
CA SER A 895 30.03 4.06 -27.45
C SER A 895 30.43 2.89 -28.35
N PHE A 896 30.11 2.97 -29.65
CA PHE A 896 30.55 1.97 -30.63
C PHE A 896 32.07 1.92 -30.70
N ASP A 897 32.71 3.09 -30.79
CA ASP A 897 34.16 3.23 -30.88
C ASP A 897 34.89 2.71 -29.65
N GLU A 898 34.34 2.93 -28.46
CA GLU A 898 34.95 2.50 -27.20
C GLU A 898 34.80 1.00 -26.92
N ASN A 899 33.67 0.40 -27.28
CA ASN A 899 33.20 -0.81 -26.60
C ASN A 899 32.74 -1.96 -27.52
N PHE A 900 32.48 -1.73 -28.80
CA PHE A 900 31.76 -2.69 -29.65
C PHE A 900 32.54 -3.99 -29.93
N THR A 901 33.87 -3.95 -29.89
CA THR A 901 34.73 -5.12 -30.20
C THR A 901 35.18 -5.89 -28.96
N SER A 902 35.06 -5.32 -27.76
CA SER A 902 35.63 -5.86 -26.52
C SER A 902 34.59 -6.34 -25.50
N LYS A 903 33.33 -5.89 -25.62
CA LYS A 903 32.24 -6.32 -24.74
C LYS A 903 30.87 -6.22 -25.42
N ARG A 904 29.83 -6.66 -24.72
CA ARG A 904 28.44 -6.52 -25.19
C ARG A 904 28.07 -5.04 -25.33
N TYR A 905 27.56 -4.67 -26.50
CA TYR A 905 27.17 -3.31 -26.83
C TYR A 905 25.93 -2.90 -26.04
N GLU A 906 26.08 -1.87 -25.21
CA GLU A 906 25.07 -1.44 -24.24
C GLU A 906 23.84 -0.74 -24.87
N PHE A 907 23.95 -0.31 -26.14
CA PHE A 907 22.91 0.42 -26.85
C PHE A 907 22.13 -0.42 -27.88
N GLN A 908 22.29 -1.75 -27.91
CA GLN A 908 21.59 -2.64 -28.87
C GLN A 908 20.08 -2.35 -28.94
N TYR A 909 19.42 -2.29 -27.78
CA TYR A 909 17.99 -2.02 -27.65
C TYR A 909 17.61 -0.59 -28.06
N LEU A 910 18.36 0.41 -27.58
CA LEU A 910 18.06 1.83 -27.82
C LEU A 910 18.30 2.24 -29.27
N LEU A 911 19.31 1.65 -29.92
CA LEU A 911 19.58 1.86 -31.34
C LEU A 911 18.41 1.37 -32.21
N ALA A 912 17.87 0.18 -31.90
CA ALA A 912 16.69 -0.36 -32.59
C ALA A 912 15.45 0.53 -32.38
N GLU A 913 15.17 0.93 -31.13
CA GLU A 913 14.07 1.85 -30.82
C GLU A 913 14.21 3.18 -31.58
N PHE A 914 15.40 3.77 -31.62
CA PHE A 914 15.66 5.06 -32.26
C PHE A 914 15.41 5.06 -33.78
N VAL A 915 15.92 4.04 -34.48
CA VAL A 915 15.76 3.93 -35.93
C VAL A 915 14.30 3.66 -36.29
N LEU A 916 13.59 2.84 -35.50
CA LEU A 916 12.18 2.53 -35.74
C LEU A 916 11.21 3.67 -35.36
N SER A 917 11.60 4.59 -34.46
CA SER A 917 10.72 5.64 -33.92
C SER A 917 10.58 6.86 -34.84
N THR A 918 10.08 6.66 -36.07
CA THR A 918 9.95 7.73 -37.09
C THR A 918 8.59 7.75 -37.75
N LYS A 919 8.07 8.94 -38.10
CA LYS A 919 6.74 9.09 -38.71
C LYS A 919 6.71 9.15 -40.23
N THR A 920 7.84 9.50 -40.86
CA THR A 920 7.93 9.64 -42.33
C THR A 920 9.07 8.81 -42.89
N GLU A 921 8.95 8.44 -44.16
CA GLU A 921 9.98 7.70 -44.89
C GLU A 921 11.29 8.47 -44.94
N GLU A 922 11.24 9.78 -45.21
CA GLU A 922 12.45 10.61 -45.34
C GLU A 922 13.23 10.64 -44.03
N THR A 923 12.53 10.83 -42.90
CA THR A 923 13.15 10.86 -41.56
C THR A 923 13.72 9.50 -41.20
N HIS A 924 12.97 8.43 -41.49
CA HIS A 924 13.40 7.06 -41.27
C HIS A 924 14.69 6.74 -42.05
N VAL A 925 14.68 7.00 -43.36
CA VAL A 925 15.83 6.75 -44.25
C VAL A 925 17.03 7.59 -43.83
N ALA A 926 16.82 8.86 -43.44
CA ALA A 926 17.88 9.71 -42.94
C ALA A 926 18.52 9.14 -41.65
N ARG A 927 17.71 8.74 -40.65
CA ARG A 927 18.21 8.11 -39.41
C ARG A 927 18.93 6.80 -39.70
N TYR A 928 18.34 5.94 -40.51
CA TYR A 928 18.95 4.66 -40.89
C TYR A 928 20.33 4.85 -41.53
N LYS A 929 20.42 5.73 -42.53
CA LYS A 929 21.66 6.01 -43.25
C LYS A 929 22.71 6.70 -42.38
N LYS A 930 22.30 7.60 -41.49
CA LYS A 930 23.23 8.36 -40.64
C LYS A 930 23.75 7.55 -39.45
N THR A 931 22.95 6.63 -38.92
CA THR A 931 23.25 5.95 -37.66
C THR A 931 23.57 4.46 -37.84
N LEU A 932 22.64 3.68 -38.41
CA LEU A 932 22.78 2.22 -38.44
C LEU A 932 23.71 1.76 -39.57
N VAL A 933 23.65 2.38 -40.76
CA VAL A 933 24.52 2.01 -41.89
C VAL A 933 26.02 2.06 -41.52
N PRO A 934 26.55 3.14 -40.90
CA PRO A 934 27.95 3.18 -40.47
C PRO A 934 28.32 2.06 -39.48
N ILE A 935 27.41 1.72 -38.56
CA ILE A 935 27.59 0.62 -37.59
C ILE A 935 27.67 -0.72 -38.32
N LEU A 936 26.78 -0.98 -39.28
CA LEU A 936 26.76 -2.21 -40.08
C LEU A 936 28.06 -2.36 -40.87
N ASP A 937 28.44 -1.34 -41.64
CA ASP A 937 29.61 -1.40 -42.51
C ASP A 937 30.89 -1.64 -41.69
N ARG A 938 31.05 -0.94 -40.57
CA ARG A 938 32.18 -1.14 -39.66
C ARG A 938 32.15 -2.53 -39.00
N ALA A 939 30.98 -3.01 -38.55
CA ALA A 939 30.85 -4.33 -37.97
C ALA A 939 31.23 -5.44 -38.97
N PHE A 940 30.82 -5.33 -40.24
CA PHE A 940 31.19 -6.30 -41.27
C PHE A 940 32.69 -6.33 -41.53
N THR A 941 33.37 -5.18 -41.57
CA THR A 941 34.84 -5.15 -41.70
C THR A 941 35.57 -5.82 -40.52
N MET A 942 34.91 -5.92 -39.37
CA MET A 942 35.47 -6.49 -38.14
C MET A 942 34.88 -7.87 -37.79
N TRP A 943 34.15 -8.52 -38.71
CA TRP A 943 33.35 -9.72 -38.45
C TRP A 943 34.12 -10.89 -37.84
N ASN A 944 35.40 -10.99 -38.16
CA ASN A 944 36.28 -12.08 -37.72
C ASN A 944 37.19 -11.68 -36.54
N LYS A 945 37.07 -10.46 -36.01
CA LYS A 945 37.83 -10.05 -34.82
C LYS A 945 37.29 -10.75 -33.58
N THR A 946 38.20 -11.29 -32.77
CA THR A 946 37.89 -11.88 -31.48
C THR A 946 38.59 -11.08 -30.36
N HIS A 947 37.98 -11.09 -29.18
CA HIS A 947 38.55 -10.53 -27.96
C HIS A 947 38.29 -11.56 -26.85
N GLU A 948 39.35 -12.04 -26.19
CA GLU A 948 39.25 -13.09 -25.16
C GLU A 948 38.44 -14.31 -25.66
N ASP A 949 38.81 -14.82 -26.85
CA ASP A 949 38.16 -15.95 -27.54
C ASP A 949 36.66 -15.79 -27.84
N THR A 950 36.10 -14.60 -27.59
CA THR A 950 34.69 -14.27 -27.82
C THR A 950 34.58 -13.36 -29.04
N ASN A 951 33.61 -13.63 -29.93
CA ASN A 951 33.35 -12.80 -31.09
C ASN A 951 32.24 -11.77 -30.80
N TYR A 952 32.57 -10.77 -29.99
CA TYR A 952 31.64 -9.72 -29.57
C TYR A 952 31.02 -8.96 -30.75
N VAL A 953 31.73 -8.77 -31.87
CA VAL A 953 31.19 -8.11 -33.06
C VAL A 953 29.99 -8.88 -33.62
N ARG A 954 30.13 -10.22 -33.77
CA ARG A 954 29.04 -11.09 -34.24
C ARG A 954 27.86 -11.10 -33.27
N GLU A 955 28.12 -11.21 -31.97
CA GLU A 955 27.06 -11.19 -30.95
C GLU A 955 26.33 -9.85 -30.91
N ASN A 956 27.07 -8.75 -30.98
CA ASN A 956 26.51 -7.40 -30.94
C ASN A 956 25.64 -7.11 -32.15
N LEU A 957 26.09 -7.49 -33.35
CA LEU A 957 25.29 -7.31 -34.55
C LEU A 957 24.00 -8.15 -34.52
N LYS A 958 24.09 -9.43 -34.10
CA LYS A 958 22.92 -10.30 -33.91
C LYS A 958 21.95 -9.72 -32.88
N GLY A 959 22.48 -9.15 -31.79
CA GLY A 959 21.70 -8.48 -30.76
C GLY A 959 20.94 -7.26 -31.31
N ILE A 960 21.58 -6.40 -32.11
CA ILE A 960 20.93 -5.26 -32.75
C ILE A 960 19.79 -5.72 -33.66
N LEU A 961 20.03 -6.71 -34.51
CA LEU A 961 19.01 -7.23 -35.42
C LEU A 961 17.81 -7.85 -34.68
N SER A 962 18.07 -8.67 -33.65
CA SER A 962 17.01 -9.22 -32.79
C SER A 962 16.20 -8.13 -32.08
N CYS A 963 16.86 -7.03 -31.65
CA CYS A 963 16.16 -5.87 -31.11
C CYS A 963 15.29 -5.18 -32.17
N LEU A 964 15.74 -5.01 -33.41
CA LEU A 964 14.90 -4.43 -34.49
C LEU A 964 13.61 -5.23 -34.71
N TYR A 965 13.68 -6.56 -34.59
CA TYR A 965 12.52 -7.43 -34.76
C TYR A 965 11.57 -7.36 -33.57
N SER A 966 12.09 -7.50 -32.35
CA SER A 966 11.29 -7.48 -31.10
C SER A 966 10.67 -6.14 -30.78
N ARG A 967 11.28 -5.04 -31.22
CA ARG A 967 10.72 -3.70 -31.08
C ARG A 967 9.76 -3.32 -32.19
N PHE A 968 9.69 -4.09 -33.29
CA PHE A 968 8.83 -3.77 -34.41
C PHE A 968 7.37 -3.57 -33.98
N ASN A 969 6.85 -4.47 -33.16
CA ASN A 969 5.45 -4.43 -32.74
C ASN A 969 5.18 -3.21 -31.85
N ASP A 970 6.02 -3.04 -30.84
CA ASP A 970 5.84 -2.01 -29.82
C ASP A 970 6.06 -0.60 -30.37
N VAL A 971 6.97 -0.44 -31.32
CA VAL A 971 7.32 0.86 -31.89
C VAL A 971 6.56 1.14 -33.17
N VAL A 972 6.59 0.22 -34.14
CA VAL A 972 6.00 0.47 -35.46
C VAL A 972 4.50 0.29 -35.43
N LEU A 973 3.99 -0.83 -34.95
CA LEU A 973 2.56 -1.12 -35.00
C LEU A 973 1.78 -0.37 -33.90
N LEU A 974 2.23 -0.45 -32.64
CA LEU A 974 1.51 0.16 -31.52
C LEU A 974 1.62 1.69 -31.52
N LYS A 975 2.82 2.26 -31.74
CA LYS A 975 3.00 3.73 -31.82
C LYS A 975 2.73 4.30 -33.23
N LYS A 976 2.38 3.45 -34.21
CA LYS A 976 2.05 3.82 -35.61
C LYS A 976 3.17 4.60 -36.30
N MET A 977 4.39 4.07 -36.20
CA MET A 977 5.55 4.62 -36.91
C MET A 977 5.57 4.12 -38.36
N PHE A 978 6.47 4.68 -39.16
CA PHE A 978 6.68 4.32 -40.55
C PHE A 978 7.13 2.85 -40.70
N LEU A 979 6.62 2.15 -41.71
CA LEU A 979 6.98 0.76 -42.01
C LEU A 979 8.34 0.70 -42.73
N PRO A 980 9.40 0.16 -42.10
CA PRO A 980 10.79 0.32 -42.54
C PRO A 980 11.23 -0.67 -43.64
N ILE A 981 10.41 -0.91 -44.67
CA ILE A 981 10.68 -1.93 -45.72
C ILE A 981 12.05 -1.71 -46.39
N TYR A 982 12.38 -0.46 -46.74
CA TYR A 982 13.66 -0.11 -47.35
C TYR A 982 14.85 -0.54 -46.48
N MET A 983 14.82 -0.25 -45.17
CA MET A 983 15.90 -0.61 -44.25
C MET A 983 16.07 -2.13 -44.18
N PHE A 984 14.99 -2.89 -44.03
CA PHE A 984 15.08 -4.34 -43.97
C PHE A 984 15.65 -4.95 -45.26
N SER A 985 15.36 -4.34 -46.40
CA SER A 985 15.91 -4.72 -47.71
C SER A 985 17.41 -4.39 -47.82
N ASP A 986 17.81 -3.16 -47.49
CA ASP A 986 19.21 -2.72 -47.56
C ASP A 986 20.11 -3.53 -46.60
N ILE A 987 19.62 -3.85 -45.39
CA ILE A 987 20.33 -4.73 -44.45
C ILE A 987 20.57 -6.12 -45.07
N LEU A 988 19.57 -6.72 -45.72
CA LEU A 988 19.71 -8.03 -46.36
C LEU A 988 20.75 -8.00 -47.49
N GLU A 989 20.72 -6.96 -48.33
CA GLU A 989 21.68 -6.78 -49.41
C GLU A 989 23.10 -6.61 -48.87
N ARG A 990 23.28 -5.82 -47.79
CA ARG A 990 24.58 -5.65 -47.15
C ARG A 990 25.11 -6.94 -46.52
N ILE A 991 24.24 -7.73 -45.87
CA ILE A 991 24.62 -9.04 -45.33
C ILE A 991 25.13 -9.94 -46.46
N ARG A 992 24.38 -10.06 -47.56
CA ARG A 992 24.75 -10.90 -48.71
C ARG A 992 26.02 -10.41 -49.43
N LYS A 993 26.26 -9.10 -49.44
CA LYS A 993 27.45 -8.50 -50.06
C LYS A 993 28.71 -8.70 -49.24
N ASN A 994 28.62 -8.63 -47.91
CA ASN A 994 29.79 -8.60 -47.04
C ASN A 994 30.08 -9.93 -46.32
N LEU A 995 29.09 -10.83 -46.20
CA LEU A 995 29.23 -12.11 -45.49
C LEU A 995 28.91 -13.29 -46.44
N SER A 996 29.67 -14.40 -46.33
CA SER A 996 29.31 -15.66 -46.97
C SER A 996 27.96 -16.14 -46.44
N VAL A 997 27.05 -16.45 -47.36
CA VAL A 997 25.71 -16.96 -47.03
C VAL A 997 25.81 -18.37 -46.46
N GLU A 998 26.77 -19.20 -46.89
CA GLU A 998 26.94 -20.55 -46.36
C GLU A 998 27.34 -20.53 -44.87
N GLU A 999 28.33 -19.71 -44.51
CA GLU A 999 28.80 -19.59 -43.12
C GLU A 999 27.81 -18.86 -42.21
N ASN A 1000 27.01 -17.96 -42.79
CA ASN A 1000 26.10 -17.08 -42.05
C ASN A 1000 24.64 -17.32 -42.43
N TYR A 1001 24.29 -18.55 -42.81
CA TYR A 1001 22.95 -18.91 -43.28
C TYR A 1001 21.84 -18.43 -42.35
N VAL A 1002 21.97 -18.67 -41.04
CA VAL A 1002 20.93 -18.30 -40.07
C VAL A 1002 20.67 -16.79 -40.07
N ILE A 1003 21.69 -15.92 -40.07
CA ILE A 1003 21.48 -14.46 -40.02
C ILE A 1003 20.91 -13.92 -41.33
N ALA A 1004 21.39 -14.42 -42.48
CA ALA A 1004 20.93 -14.03 -43.80
C ALA A 1004 19.46 -14.46 -44.03
N THR A 1005 19.13 -15.70 -43.68
CA THR A 1005 17.75 -16.22 -43.81
C THR A 1005 16.82 -15.57 -42.80
N THR A 1006 17.29 -15.24 -41.59
CA THR A 1006 16.48 -14.51 -40.58
C THR A 1006 16.11 -13.13 -41.11
N GLN A 1007 17.07 -12.39 -41.66
CA GLN A 1007 16.80 -11.08 -42.25
C GLN A 1007 15.88 -11.17 -43.48
N LYS A 1008 16.03 -12.20 -44.32
CA LYS A 1008 15.13 -12.47 -45.46
C LYS A 1008 13.68 -12.65 -44.98
N LEU A 1009 13.47 -13.53 -43.99
CA LEU A 1009 12.15 -13.76 -43.42
C LEU A 1009 11.58 -12.52 -42.71
N ALA A 1010 12.42 -11.75 -42.02
CA ALA A 1010 11.99 -10.50 -41.39
C ALA A 1010 11.50 -9.47 -42.42
N LEU A 1011 12.22 -9.29 -43.53
CA LEU A 1011 11.79 -8.43 -44.64
C LEU A 1011 10.44 -8.88 -45.21
N ASP A 1012 10.26 -10.19 -45.41
CA ASP A 1012 9.02 -10.73 -45.94
C ASP A 1012 7.85 -10.56 -44.97
N ILE A 1013 8.07 -10.70 -43.65
CA ILE A 1013 7.07 -10.37 -42.62
C ILE A 1013 6.64 -8.90 -42.74
N VAL A 1014 7.59 -7.97 -42.78
CA VAL A 1014 7.25 -6.53 -42.85
C VAL A 1014 6.46 -6.22 -44.13
N ARG A 1015 6.82 -6.84 -45.26
CA ARG A 1015 6.08 -6.70 -46.54
C ARG A 1015 4.68 -7.30 -46.48
N ILE A 1016 4.51 -8.46 -45.85
CA ILE A 1016 3.21 -9.10 -45.68
C ILE A 1016 2.33 -8.24 -44.77
N ILE A 1017 2.86 -7.77 -43.64
CA ILE A 1017 2.15 -6.86 -42.73
C ILE A 1017 1.70 -5.59 -43.46
N ASP A 1018 2.56 -4.95 -44.25
CA ASP A 1018 2.20 -3.79 -45.07
C ASP A 1018 1.02 -4.09 -46.02
N LYS A 1019 1.06 -5.24 -46.71
CA LYS A 1019 -0.04 -5.69 -47.58
C LYS A 1019 -1.33 -5.94 -46.82
N VAL A 1020 -1.27 -6.55 -45.63
CA VAL A 1020 -2.45 -6.86 -44.81
C VAL A 1020 -3.06 -5.59 -44.22
N LEU A 1021 -2.22 -4.66 -43.74
CA LEU A 1021 -2.67 -3.36 -43.23
C LEU A 1021 -3.38 -2.52 -44.31
N LYS A 1022 -2.87 -2.53 -45.55
CA LYS A 1022 -3.51 -1.85 -46.69
C LYS A 1022 -4.86 -2.47 -47.09
N ARG A 1023 -5.06 -3.78 -46.89
CA ARG A 1023 -6.33 -4.46 -47.19
C ARG A 1023 -7.43 -4.16 -46.17
N ASN A 1024 -7.06 -4.00 -44.90
CA ASN A 1024 -8.02 -3.96 -43.78
C ASN A 1024 -8.52 -2.56 -43.38
N ASP A 1025 -8.14 -1.50 -44.11
CA ASP A 1025 -8.63 -0.12 -43.98
C ASP A 1025 -8.73 0.40 -42.51
N LEU A 1026 -7.75 0.03 -41.68
CA LEU A 1026 -7.74 0.33 -40.25
C LEU A 1026 -7.39 1.81 -40.01
N ALA A 1027 -8.41 2.66 -40.05
CA ALA A 1027 -8.32 4.09 -39.73
C ALA A 1027 -7.91 4.37 -38.26
N THR A 1028 -7.18 5.46 -38.10
CA THR A 1028 -6.43 5.92 -36.93
C THR A 1028 -7.32 6.47 -35.79
N PRO A 1029 -7.29 5.94 -34.54
CA PRO A 1029 -7.76 6.72 -33.37
C PRO A 1029 -6.72 7.78 -32.94
N PRO A 1030 -7.13 8.88 -32.26
CA PRO A 1030 -6.25 10.00 -31.91
C PRO A 1030 -5.27 9.67 -30.79
N LEU A 1031 -4.14 10.38 -30.81
CA LEU A 1031 -3.10 10.40 -29.78
C LEU A 1031 -3.61 11.05 -28.49
N THR A 1032 -3.78 10.25 -27.43
CA THR A 1032 -3.74 10.73 -26.04
C THR A 1032 -2.79 9.85 -25.24
N ASP A 1033 -2.18 10.41 -24.20
CA ASP A 1033 -1.19 9.80 -23.27
C ASP A 1033 -1.62 8.45 -22.63
N SER A 1034 -2.83 7.97 -22.95
CA SER A 1034 -3.40 6.71 -22.52
C SER A 1034 -3.09 5.51 -23.43
N ALA A 1035 -2.40 5.69 -24.56
CA ALA A 1035 -2.32 4.68 -25.62
C ALA A 1035 -1.32 3.51 -25.43
N LYS A 1036 -0.90 3.17 -24.19
CA LYS A 1036 0.06 2.06 -23.99
C LYS A 1036 -0.55 0.66 -23.86
N ASP A 1037 -1.77 0.44 -23.36
CA ASP A 1037 -2.21 -0.93 -23.02
C ASP A 1037 -3.70 -1.22 -23.25
N GLY A 1038 -4.10 -1.52 -24.49
CA GLY A 1038 -5.48 -1.98 -24.75
C GLY A 1038 -5.80 -2.45 -26.17
N ASN A 1039 -4.81 -2.67 -27.04
CA ASN A 1039 -5.03 -2.93 -28.48
C ASN A 1039 -4.59 -4.32 -28.96
N SER A 1040 -4.35 -5.30 -28.08
CA SER A 1040 -3.92 -6.65 -28.50
C SER A 1040 -4.90 -7.32 -29.47
N ASP A 1041 -6.20 -7.09 -29.30
CA ASP A 1041 -7.22 -7.76 -30.11
C ASP A 1041 -7.32 -7.22 -31.54
N LYS A 1042 -6.92 -5.96 -31.80
CA LYS A 1042 -7.00 -5.36 -33.14
C LYS A 1042 -5.90 -5.84 -34.09
N PHE A 1043 -4.75 -6.26 -33.58
CA PHE A 1043 -3.65 -6.75 -34.42
C PHE A 1043 -3.67 -8.27 -34.58
N LYS A 1044 -4.49 -8.99 -33.79
CA LYS A 1044 -4.57 -10.47 -33.86
C LYS A 1044 -4.87 -10.97 -35.27
N SER A 1045 -5.85 -10.37 -35.97
CA SER A 1045 -6.16 -10.74 -37.36
C SER A 1045 -5.01 -10.49 -38.32
N VAL A 1046 -4.26 -9.38 -38.13
CA VAL A 1046 -3.08 -9.07 -38.94
C VAL A 1046 -2.00 -10.15 -38.77
N TYR A 1047 -1.76 -10.60 -37.53
CA TYR A 1047 -0.80 -11.67 -37.24
C TYR A 1047 -1.27 -13.03 -37.76
N ASP A 1048 -2.56 -13.34 -37.64
CA ASP A 1048 -3.14 -14.58 -38.14
C ASP A 1048 -2.98 -14.69 -39.68
N GLU A 1049 -3.34 -13.64 -40.42
CA GLU A 1049 -3.15 -13.58 -41.88
C GLU A 1049 -1.66 -13.60 -42.26
N THR A 1050 -0.83 -12.83 -41.54
CA THR A 1050 0.61 -12.76 -41.81
C THR A 1050 1.28 -14.13 -41.65
N ALA A 1051 0.93 -14.87 -40.61
CA ALA A 1051 1.50 -16.19 -40.35
C ALA A 1051 1.17 -17.20 -41.45
N VAL A 1052 -0.07 -17.18 -41.98
CA VAL A 1052 -0.49 -18.07 -43.06
C VAL A 1052 0.24 -17.75 -44.37
N GLU A 1053 0.33 -16.47 -44.76
CA GLU A 1053 1.07 -16.07 -45.97
C GLU A 1053 2.57 -16.37 -45.82
N LEU A 1054 3.16 -16.13 -44.65
CA LEU A 1054 4.55 -16.44 -44.36
C LEU A 1054 4.84 -17.94 -44.44
N GLY A 1055 3.95 -18.78 -43.90
CA GLY A 1055 4.09 -20.25 -43.96
C GLY A 1055 4.25 -20.75 -45.40
N LYS A 1056 3.38 -20.30 -46.32
CA LYS A 1056 3.44 -20.67 -47.76
C LYS A 1056 4.75 -20.25 -48.42
N LEU A 1057 5.23 -19.06 -48.07
CA LEU A 1057 6.49 -18.51 -48.60
C LEU A 1057 7.71 -19.29 -48.07
N CYS A 1058 7.71 -19.62 -46.78
CA CYS A 1058 8.76 -20.43 -46.15
C CYS A 1058 8.85 -21.85 -46.74
N VAL A 1059 7.74 -22.47 -47.17
CA VAL A 1059 7.79 -23.76 -47.88
C VAL A 1059 8.58 -23.65 -49.18
N THR A 1060 8.37 -22.56 -49.93
CA THR A 1060 9.06 -22.32 -51.20
C THR A 1060 10.55 -22.14 -50.97
N TYR A 1061 10.93 -21.35 -49.96
CA TYR A 1061 12.34 -21.16 -49.59
C TYR A 1061 13.00 -22.43 -49.12
N LEU A 1062 12.36 -23.21 -48.25
CA LEU A 1062 12.96 -24.45 -47.76
C LEU A 1062 13.16 -25.48 -48.89
N LYS A 1063 12.26 -25.54 -49.88
CA LYS A 1063 12.45 -26.39 -51.07
C LYS A 1063 13.66 -25.96 -51.91
N GLU A 1064 13.82 -24.65 -52.10
CA GLU A 1064 14.95 -24.06 -52.80
C GLU A 1064 16.26 -24.34 -52.06
N ASP A 1065 16.31 -24.07 -50.75
CA ASP A 1065 17.48 -24.27 -49.89
C ASP A 1065 17.90 -25.75 -49.82
N VAL A 1066 16.94 -26.68 -49.72
CA VAL A 1066 17.21 -28.13 -49.75
C VAL A 1066 17.82 -28.56 -51.08
N SER A 1067 17.35 -27.99 -52.19
CA SER A 1067 17.83 -28.33 -53.54
C SER A 1067 19.22 -27.75 -53.83
N ASN A 1068 19.51 -26.56 -53.28
CA ASN A 1068 20.73 -25.80 -53.58
C ASN A 1068 21.86 -26.01 -52.57
N ILE A 1069 21.58 -26.46 -51.34
CA ILE A 1069 22.55 -26.53 -50.24
C ILE A 1069 22.78 -27.98 -49.79
N PHE A 1070 21.93 -28.52 -48.90
CA PHE A 1070 21.94 -29.94 -48.51
C PHE A 1070 20.63 -30.32 -47.80
N PRO A 1071 20.19 -31.59 -47.82
CA PRO A 1071 18.89 -31.99 -47.26
C PRO A 1071 18.67 -31.64 -45.79
N SER A 1072 19.70 -31.70 -44.94
CA SER A 1072 19.61 -31.37 -43.50
C SER A 1072 19.58 -29.87 -43.18
N VAL A 1073 19.59 -28.98 -44.19
CA VAL A 1073 19.49 -27.51 -44.00
C VAL A 1073 18.20 -27.11 -43.28
N TYR A 1074 17.17 -27.98 -43.32
CA TYR A 1074 15.92 -27.79 -42.58
C TYR A 1074 16.12 -27.54 -41.09
N LYS A 1075 17.21 -28.05 -40.47
CA LYS A 1075 17.53 -27.78 -39.05
C LYS A 1075 17.98 -26.34 -38.82
N LEU A 1076 18.78 -25.79 -39.72
CA LEU A 1076 19.17 -24.37 -39.67
C LEU A 1076 17.99 -23.47 -40.01
N PHE A 1077 17.13 -23.90 -40.94
CA PHE A 1077 15.89 -23.20 -41.27
C PHE A 1077 14.89 -23.23 -40.09
N ALA A 1078 14.76 -24.36 -39.37
CA ALA A 1078 13.99 -24.49 -38.13
C ALA A 1078 14.41 -23.45 -37.08
N LYS A 1079 15.72 -23.36 -36.81
CA LYS A 1079 16.27 -22.34 -35.90
C LYS A 1079 15.93 -20.91 -36.36
N THR A 1080 16.01 -20.65 -37.66
CA THR A 1080 15.69 -19.33 -38.24
C THR A 1080 14.20 -19.00 -38.08
N PHE A 1081 13.34 -19.97 -38.34
CA PHE A 1081 11.89 -19.86 -38.19
C PHE A 1081 11.50 -19.59 -36.74
N ASP A 1082 12.05 -20.35 -35.79
CA ASP A 1082 11.82 -20.15 -34.35
C ASP A 1082 12.26 -18.77 -33.90
N ASN A 1083 13.48 -18.36 -34.26
CA ASN A 1083 13.98 -17.03 -33.94
C ASN A 1083 13.02 -15.94 -34.44
N ILE A 1084 12.45 -16.06 -35.64
CA ILE A 1084 11.58 -15.02 -36.19
C ILE A 1084 10.22 -14.97 -35.49
N PHE A 1085 9.61 -16.12 -35.20
CA PHE A 1085 8.33 -16.16 -34.49
C PHE A 1085 8.47 -15.63 -33.05
N GLU A 1086 9.56 -15.97 -32.36
CA GLU A 1086 9.88 -15.42 -31.05
C GLU A 1086 10.19 -13.93 -31.12
N ASN A 1087 11.07 -13.51 -32.04
CA ASN A 1087 11.48 -12.12 -32.13
C ASN A 1087 10.33 -11.20 -32.55
N PHE A 1088 9.36 -11.62 -33.36
CA PHE A 1088 8.18 -10.79 -33.69
C PHE A 1088 6.99 -11.03 -32.72
N ASN A 1089 7.19 -11.72 -31.60
CA ASN A 1089 6.16 -12.03 -30.59
C ASN A 1089 4.89 -12.66 -31.18
N PHE A 1090 5.01 -13.53 -32.18
CA PHE A 1090 3.89 -14.32 -32.68
C PHE A 1090 3.46 -15.34 -31.61
N ASN A 1091 2.15 -15.54 -31.44
CA ASN A 1091 1.67 -16.53 -30.48
C ASN A 1091 1.86 -17.97 -31.03
N PRO A 1092 1.75 -19.00 -30.17
CA PRO A 1092 1.93 -20.39 -30.59
C PRO A 1092 0.95 -20.83 -31.69
N VAL A 1093 -0.27 -20.30 -31.71
CA VAL A 1093 -1.29 -20.58 -32.73
C VAL A 1093 -0.83 -20.06 -34.09
N ASN A 1094 -0.29 -18.85 -34.16
CA ASN A 1094 0.26 -18.29 -35.40
C ASN A 1094 1.38 -19.17 -35.95
N LYS A 1095 2.30 -19.61 -35.08
CA LYS A 1095 3.38 -20.52 -35.46
C LYS A 1095 2.83 -21.82 -36.05
N MET A 1096 1.87 -22.46 -35.39
CA MET A 1096 1.25 -23.70 -35.87
C MET A 1096 0.47 -23.52 -37.18
N ASN A 1097 -0.22 -22.38 -37.36
CA ASN A 1097 -0.88 -22.05 -38.62
C ASN A 1097 0.11 -21.90 -39.78
N ALA A 1098 1.28 -21.29 -39.54
CA ALA A 1098 2.34 -21.23 -40.54
C ALA A 1098 2.92 -22.63 -40.87
N LEU A 1099 3.07 -23.50 -39.86
CA LEU A 1099 3.54 -24.87 -40.04
C LEU A 1099 2.58 -25.73 -40.89
N LYS A 1100 1.28 -25.45 -40.86
CA LYS A 1100 0.27 -26.17 -41.65
C LYS A 1100 0.60 -26.20 -43.15
N ALA A 1101 1.14 -25.10 -43.69
CA ALA A 1101 1.51 -25.00 -45.11
C ALA A 1101 2.56 -26.04 -45.55
N PHE A 1102 3.45 -26.46 -44.64
CA PHE A 1102 4.48 -27.47 -44.94
C PHE A 1102 3.90 -28.87 -45.10
N LEU A 1103 2.80 -29.17 -44.41
CA LEU A 1103 2.14 -30.47 -44.42
C LEU A 1103 1.19 -30.67 -45.62
N GLU A 1104 0.91 -29.61 -46.39
CA GLU A 1104 0.13 -29.70 -47.63
C GLU A 1104 0.85 -30.49 -48.74
N PHE A 1105 2.19 -30.58 -48.68
CA PHE A 1105 3.02 -31.22 -49.69
C PHE A 1105 3.55 -32.58 -49.21
N LYS A 1106 2.76 -33.64 -49.38
CA LYS A 1106 3.09 -35.01 -48.92
C LYS A 1106 4.46 -35.51 -49.39
N ASP A 1107 4.88 -35.19 -50.61
CA ASP A 1107 6.15 -35.70 -51.14
C ASP A 1107 7.40 -34.93 -50.61
N PHE A 1108 7.21 -33.86 -49.85
CA PHE A 1108 8.31 -33.05 -49.32
C PHE A 1108 8.75 -33.51 -47.92
N ILE A 1109 9.60 -34.53 -47.88
CA ILE A 1109 10.10 -35.14 -46.63
C ILE A 1109 10.78 -34.12 -45.70
N PRO A 1110 11.72 -33.25 -46.16
CA PRO A 1110 12.35 -32.25 -45.29
C PRO A 1110 11.36 -31.27 -44.65
N GLY A 1111 10.23 -30.98 -45.31
CA GLY A 1111 9.17 -30.14 -44.75
C GLY A 1111 8.50 -30.77 -43.52
N HIS A 1112 8.27 -32.09 -43.55
CA HIS A 1112 7.69 -32.80 -42.41
C HIS A 1112 8.69 -32.92 -41.24
N LEU A 1113 9.97 -33.14 -41.53
CA LEU A 1113 11.04 -33.15 -40.53
C LEU A 1113 11.21 -31.76 -39.89
N PHE A 1114 11.14 -30.69 -40.68
CA PHE A 1114 11.12 -29.31 -40.19
C PHE A 1114 9.96 -29.05 -39.23
N VAL A 1115 8.74 -29.50 -39.56
CA VAL A 1115 7.57 -29.33 -38.68
C VAL A 1115 7.79 -30.06 -37.35
N LEU A 1116 8.32 -31.29 -37.36
CA LEU A 1116 8.62 -32.03 -36.12
C LEU A 1116 9.69 -31.32 -35.26
N GLU A 1117 10.68 -30.67 -35.87
CA GLU A 1117 11.73 -29.93 -35.16
C GLU A 1117 11.18 -28.65 -34.49
N THR A 1118 10.20 -27.97 -35.11
CA THR A 1118 9.70 -26.66 -34.67
C THR A 1118 8.37 -26.70 -33.90
N LEU A 1119 7.62 -27.80 -33.96
CA LEU A 1119 6.30 -27.92 -33.33
C LEU A 1119 6.41 -27.85 -31.79
N PRO A 1120 5.69 -26.94 -31.12
CA PRO A 1120 5.77 -26.76 -29.66
C PRO A 1120 5.49 -28.05 -28.88
N LYS A 1121 6.41 -28.45 -28.00
CA LYS A 1121 6.25 -29.63 -27.14
C LYS A 1121 5.12 -29.45 -26.13
N TYR A 1122 5.02 -28.28 -25.53
CA TYR A 1122 3.97 -27.96 -24.55
C TYR A 1122 3.05 -26.86 -25.09
N VAL A 1123 1.74 -27.07 -24.96
CA VAL A 1123 0.69 -26.12 -25.31
C VAL A 1123 -0.33 -26.07 -24.17
N HIS A 1124 -0.89 -24.89 -23.89
CA HIS A 1124 -1.67 -24.66 -22.69
C HIS A 1124 -3.16 -24.48 -22.97
N GLU A 1125 -3.52 -23.87 -24.10
CA GLU A 1125 -4.90 -23.58 -24.46
C GLU A 1125 -5.56 -24.73 -25.26
N ASP A 1126 -6.89 -24.87 -25.14
CA ASP A 1126 -7.63 -25.92 -25.85
C ASP A 1126 -7.58 -25.75 -27.38
N SER A 1127 -7.55 -24.50 -27.86
CA SER A 1127 -7.35 -24.15 -29.27
C SER A 1127 -5.98 -24.59 -29.78
N GLU A 1128 -4.93 -24.39 -29.00
CA GLU A 1128 -3.56 -24.81 -29.31
C GLU A 1128 -3.44 -26.34 -29.34
N LYS A 1129 -4.04 -27.02 -28.35
CA LYS A 1129 -4.08 -28.49 -28.29
C LYS A 1129 -4.77 -29.08 -29.51
N ALA A 1130 -5.94 -28.56 -29.87
CA ALA A 1130 -6.70 -29.02 -31.03
C ALA A 1130 -5.88 -28.90 -32.32
N LEU A 1131 -5.25 -27.73 -32.54
CA LEU A 1131 -4.43 -27.49 -33.73
C LEU A 1131 -3.16 -28.36 -33.74
N LYS A 1132 -2.49 -28.52 -32.59
CA LYS A 1132 -1.33 -29.42 -32.47
C LYS A 1132 -1.71 -30.86 -32.80
N SER A 1133 -2.82 -31.35 -32.26
CA SER A 1133 -3.33 -32.70 -32.56
C SER A 1133 -3.69 -32.88 -34.03
N GLU A 1134 -4.25 -31.85 -34.69
CA GLU A 1134 -4.51 -31.86 -36.14
C GLU A 1134 -3.21 -32.05 -36.93
N LEU A 1135 -2.17 -31.26 -36.63
CA LEU A 1135 -0.87 -31.34 -37.31
C LEU A 1135 -0.18 -32.70 -37.08
N LEU A 1136 -0.17 -33.20 -35.84
CA LEU A 1136 0.42 -34.50 -35.51
C LEU A 1136 -0.30 -35.67 -36.20
N LYS A 1137 -1.62 -35.59 -36.40
CA LYS A 1137 -2.39 -36.60 -37.12
C LYS A 1137 -2.00 -36.70 -38.59
N VAL A 1138 -1.68 -35.56 -39.23
CA VAL A 1138 -1.19 -35.54 -40.61
C VAL A 1138 0.20 -36.21 -40.69
N ILE A 1139 1.07 -35.95 -39.73
CA ILE A 1139 2.44 -36.51 -39.69
C ILE A 1139 2.42 -38.01 -39.39
N SER A 1140 1.59 -38.47 -38.44
CA SER A 1140 1.54 -39.88 -38.00
C SER A 1140 1.06 -40.83 -39.10
N THR A 1141 0.23 -40.34 -40.02
CA THR A 1141 -0.31 -41.11 -41.15
C THR A 1141 0.60 -41.09 -42.39
N HIS A 1142 1.75 -40.43 -42.33
CA HIS A 1142 2.66 -40.29 -43.46
C HIS A 1142 3.36 -41.62 -43.83
N PRO A 1143 3.48 -42.00 -45.13
CA PRO A 1143 4.03 -43.31 -45.53
C PRO A 1143 5.55 -43.46 -45.34
N SER A 1144 6.32 -42.37 -45.32
CA SER A 1144 7.78 -42.39 -45.17
C SER A 1144 8.25 -42.99 -43.83
N LYS A 1145 9.20 -43.94 -43.89
CA LYS A 1145 9.84 -44.55 -42.71
C LYS A 1145 10.65 -43.53 -41.89
N GLU A 1146 11.32 -42.59 -42.57
CA GLU A 1146 12.14 -41.56 -41.93
C GLU A 1146 11.30 -40.64 -41.03
N ILE A 1147 10.16 -40.16 -41.54
CA ILE A 1147 9.24 -39.31 -40.77
C ILE A 1147 8.68 -40.04 -39.54
N LYS A 1148 8.36 -41.34 -39.67
CA LYS A 1148 7.88 -42.14 -38.53
C LYS A 1148 8.92 -42.28 -37.42
N ILE A 1149 10.20 -42.43 -37.76
CA ILE A 1149 11.29 -42.50 -36.77
C ILE A 1149 11.37 -41.18 -35.98
N HIS A 1150 11.38 -40.05 -36.68
CA HIS A 1150 11.45 -38.74 -36.05
C HIS A 1150 10.17 -38.38 -35.27
N TYR A 1151 8.99 -38.78 -35.75
CA TYR A 1151 7.72 -38.64 -35.03
C TYR A 1151 7.74 -39.41 -33.70
N ASN A 1152 8.21 -40.66 -33.72
CA ASN A 1152 8.35 -41.44 -32.50
C ASN A 1152 9.35 -40.80 -31.54
N SER A 1153 10.51 -40.32 -32.04
CA SER A 1153 11.48 -39.58 -31.23
C SER A 1153 10.91 -38.30 -30.63
N TYR A 1154 10.01 -37.61 -31.33
CA TYR A 1154 9.32 -36.42 -30.83
C TYR A 1154 8.39 -36.78 -29.66
N LEU A 1155 7.67 -37.92 -29.75
CA LEU A 1155 6.81 -38.44 -28.68
C LEU A 1155 7.58 -39.08 -27.51
N SER A 1156 8.75 -39.68 -27.76
CA SER A 1156 9.57 -40.34 -26.72
C SER A 1156 10.36 -39.37 -25.84
N GLY A 1157 10.35 -38.08 -26.17
CA GLY A 1157 11.00 -37.02 -25.38
C GLY A 1157 10.15 -36.46 -24.25
N ASP A 1158 9.06 -37.14 -23.88
CA ASP A 1158 8.19 -36.87 -22.72
C ASP A 1158 8.72 -37.53 -21.42
#